data_AF-A0A934V769-F1
#
_entry.id   AF-A0A934V769-F1
#
_cell.length_a   1.000
_cell.length_b   1.000
_cell.length_c   1.000
_cell.angle_alpha   90.00
_cell.angle_beta   90.00
_cell.angle_gamma   90.00
#
_symmetry.space_group_name_H-M   'P 1'
#
loop_
_entity.id
_entity.type
_entity.pdbx_description
1 polymer ?
#
loop_
_entity_poly.entity_id
_entity_poly.type
_entity_poly.pdbx_seq_one_letter_code
_entity_poly.pdbx_strand_id
1 'polypeptide(L)'
;MCAALLVVLPAAPSAADPLDAPLGPPPVDLATTAEASEALVTDSSTAAVAPGLTLTEFDRFDPQGWIRGDTLTVDLDAGLRPTYLSPGTVSERTPLSEQLSRAGAVAGVNGDFFDINATGAPLGVGIDDGELHTAPAAGHNLTAAITKDGTARLAEVFLSASLTLPGGTVVPATNFNGAVLPRDGIGVYTPLWGKASRATAVEGAQRVVELELRDGVVTQVRDTPADGPIPGGSTVVLARDGGADALASLEPGDAVGTEFAPRSDAGDLAVAVGGNNVLVRDGVVQDVDAATAHPRTAVGFSADGARMWLVTIDGRQTDSRGMTELELARHLKSLGADDALNLDGGGSSTLLAREQGEQDVSVHNSPSDGGQRLVPNGIGFATAPGSGRLTGLGPAPAHDGEDSDRVLSGLSRVLEPGGHDESGAAVASRPLWYTTNPLRGTVRNGVFTARADWRDKAERAEVDVVATERLRKGSTTLTVLGEPERLGTSTERLALSDEGATGTFQVYGYDADGYGTWVEPRDVELEYDPSVVRVEERGDRFAVTALADRGAAVITAKAAGLTTHLAASVGSEPRVLAPLDGPGGWRASVYPSAVGAALSAAQGRDGGQGLALDYRLTGTTATRAAYVSPDQPLPLPEGTQRIGVWVNGDGKGAWLRAELRDAGNAASVVDLELEVDWTGWRYVEAALPEGLPSGQRLTRFYAVENVPGEQYEGRLVFDDLTVQVASPADPPAEEEPHDPALVTDGTVSQNGLRIAVLSDVQFTADAPDGPLVAQARRTMREVVAAEPDLVLINGDLTDRGTAPDFDLARTIIDEELDGRVPWHYVPGNHEADGGTGLDEFEAEFGEAHRVLDVDGVRLVLLDTSRGSLRGGGFDQVRMLRDALSRAESDRAVRGVVVAMHHPVDDPAPAGNSQLADRKEADLLTDWLTEFEESSGKPAATITSHAGVFDLSREDGVPYLVNGNAGKAPSAAPGDGGFTGWSLLSMDPRDRDEPVRIETRPHVDGLSLSGPARLARGERADVSAELDQGGRTVPVSYPVSADWSGSRTHIEERGRWPSVRDVVSFDPETGTLTALRRGTAELTVTVNGVSETLRVTVG
;
A
#
# COMPACT_ATOMS: atom_id res chain seq x y z
N MET A 1 -88.26 -22.31 -24.77
CA MET A 1 -88.39 -23.74 -25.14
C MET A 1 -86.95 -24.22 -25.38
N CYS A 2 -86.33 -24.95 -24.44
CA CYS A 2 -86.44 -26.42 -24.24
C CYS A 2 -85.88 -27.19 -25.47
N ALA A 3 -84.96 -28.14 -25.39
CA ALA A 3 -84.19 -28.82 -24.31
C ALA A 3 -82.87 -29.35 -24.94
N ALA A 4 -81.68 -29.37 -24.33
CA ALA A 4 -81.15 -30.08 -23.15
C ALA A 4 -80.94 -31.61 -23.31
N LEU A 5 -79.66 -32.06 -23.33
CA LEU A 5 -79.00 -33.16 -22.54
C LEU A 5 -77.58 -33.43 -23.13
N LEU A 6 -76.46 -33.27 -22.39
CA LEU A 6 -75.76 -34.18 -21.43
C LEU A 6 -74.84 -35.23 -22.13
N VAL A 7 -73.61 -35.60 -21.71
CA VAL A 7 -72.76 -35.47 -20.47
C VAL A 7 -71.27 -35.33 -20.90
N VAL A 8 -70.35 -34.65 -20.19
CA VAL A 8 -69.33 -35.20 -19.24
C VAL A 8 -68.57 -34.05 -18.54
N LEU A 9 -68.18 -34.26 -17.28
CA LEU A 9 -67.28 -33.48 -16.40
C LEU A 9 -66.33 -34.50 -15.70
N PRO A 10 -65.14 -34.16 -15.12
CA PRO A 10 -64.74 -32.91 -14.43
C PRO A 10 -63.60 -32.16 -15.19
N ALA A 11 -62.80 -31.22 -14.67
CA ALA A 11 -62.54 -30.73 -13.29
C ALA A 11 -62.17 -29.22 -13.25
N ALA A 12 -61.60 -28.75 -12.13
CA ALA A 12 -61.01 -27.40 -12.01
C ALA A 12 -59.61 -27.33 -12.66
N PRO A 13 -59.24 -26.21 -13.31
CA PRO A 13 -57.91 -26.04 -13.91
C PRO A 13 -56.86 -25.59 -12.88
N SER A 14 -55.66 -26.18 -12.99
CA SER A 14 -54.44 -25.69 -12.37
C SER A 14 -53.82 -24.53 -13.18
N ALA A 15 -52.75 -23.94 -12.65
CA ALA A 15 -52.04 -22.80 -13.24
C ALA A 15 -51.49 -23.04 -14.67
N ALA A 16 -51.43 -21.94 -15.42
CA ALA A 16 -50.52 -21.67 -16.53
C ALA A 16 -50.16 -20.17 -16.38
N ASP A 17 -48.94 -19.86 -15.95
CA ASP A 17 -47.76 -19.59 -16.78
C ASP A 17 -47.68 -18.08 -17.15
N PRO A 18 -46.83 -17.29 -16.47
CA PRO A 18 -46.89 -15.82 -16.50
C PRO A 18 -46.13 -15.16 -17.68
N LEU A 19 -45.66 -15.92 -18.67
CA LEU A 19 -44.71 -15.40 -19.68
C LEU A 19 -45.32 -14.79 -20.96
N ASP A 20 -46.64 -14.83 -21.17
CA ASP A 20 -47.28 -14.32 -22.41
C ASP A 20 -48.20 -13.09 -22.19
N ALA A 21 -47.61 -11.89 -22.06
CA ALA A 21 -48.29 -10.62 -22.30
C ALA A 21 -47.31 -9.48 -22.68
N PRO A 22 -47.40 -8.88 -23.89
CA PRO A 22 -46.47 -7.84 -24.33
C PRO A 22 -46.93 -6.43 -23.93
N LEU A 23 -46.02 -5.62 -23.37
CA LEU A 23 -46.19 -4.18 -23.15
C LEU A 23 -44.86 -3.44 -23.36
N GLY A 24 -44.94 -2.20 -23.85
CA GLY A 24 -43.92 -1.16 -23.79
C GLY A 24 -44.60 0.20 -24.03
N PRO A 25 -43.90 1.35 -24.10
CA PRO A 25 -42.50 1.67 -23.76
C PRO A 25 -42.46 2.76 -22.62
N PRO A 26 -41.56 3.75 -22.64
CA PRO A 26 -40.17 3.85 -22.12
C PRO A 26 -40.14 4.61 -20.75
N PRO A 27 -39.04 5.26 -20.24
CA PRO A 27 -37.61 5.22 -20.58
C PRO A 27 -36.67 4.89 -19.38
N VAL A 28 -35.38 4.65 -19.71
CA VAL A 28 -34.15 4.80 -18.89
C VAL A 28 -34.25 4.59 -17.37
N ASP A 29 -33.62 3.50 -16.91
CA ASP A 29 -32.70 3.57 -15.77
C ASP A 29 -31.47 2.70 -16.08
N LEU A 30 -30.26 3.26 -15.95
CA LEU A 30 -29.00 2.54 -16.19
C LEU A 30 -28.49 1.96 -14.87
N ALA A 31 -29.28 1.02 -14.32
CA ALA A 31 -28.83 0.21 -13.20
C ALA A 31 -27.73 -0.74 -13.68
N THR A 32 -26.53 -0.52 -13.13
CA THR A 32 -25.30 -1.27 -13.31
C THR A 32 -25.50 -2.80 -13.32
N THR A 33 -24.89 -3.47 -14.29
CA THR A 33 -24.93 -4.93 -14.44
C THR A 33 -24.20 -5.62 -13.29
N ALA A 34 -24.84 -6.61 -12.67
CA ALA A 34 -24.47 -7.27 -11.42
C ALA A 34 -23.23 -8.20 -11.45
N GLU A 35 -22.20 -7.81 -12.21
CA GLU A 35 -20.82 -8.32 -12.08
C GLU A 35 -19.80 -7.18 -11.93
N ALA A 36 -20.22 -5.91 -12.09
CA ALA A 36 -19.48 -4.74 -11.63
C ALA A 36 -19.74 -4.43 -10.14
N SER A 37 -20.48 -5.30 -9.44
CA SER A 37 -20.94 -5.10 -8.07
C SER A 37 -19.97 -5.59 -6.99
N GLU A 38 -18.79 -6.11 -7.35
CA GLU A 38 -17.86 -6.67 -6.37
C GLU A 38 -16.65 -5.80 -6.03
N ALA A 39 -16.09 -5.06 -6.98
CA ALA A 39 -14.96 -4.16 -6.73
C ALA A 39 -15.43 -2.77 -6.30
N LEU A 40 -14.73 -2.18 -5.33
CA LEU A 40 -14.82 -0.76 -4.99
C LEU A 40 -13.76 0.00 -5.79
N VAL A 41 -14.10 1.20 -6.29
CA VAL A 41 -13.10 2.19 -6.71
C VAL A 41 -12.74 2.97 -5.45
N THR A 42 -11.46 2.99 -5.10
CA THR A 42 -10.96 3.60 -3.86
C THR A 42 -10.36 4.97 -4.12
N ASP A 43 -9.65 5.12 -5.25
CA ASP A 43 -9.15 6.40 -5.78
C ASP A 43 -9.35 6.46 -7.30
N SER A 44 -9.47 7.67 -7.86
CA SER A 44 -9.31 7.92 -9.29
C SER A 44 -9.00 9.40 -9.62
N SER A 45 -7.85 9.62 -10.24
CA SER A 45 -7.43 10.90 -10.83
C SER A 45 -7.92 11.02 -12.29
N THR A 46 -7.98 12.24 -12.85
CA THR A 46 -8.14 12.42 -14.31
C THR A 46 -7.49 13.71 -14.80
N ALA A 47 -6.48 13.57 -15.65
CA ALA A 47 -5.66 14.66 -16.18
C ALA A 47 -5.84 14.84 -17.71
N ALA A 48 -5.66 16.08 -18.18
CA ALA A 48 -5.67 16.39 -19.61
C ALA A 48 -4.26 16.30 -20.19
N VAL A 49 -4.08 15.51 -21.27
CA VAL A 49 -2.80 15.33 -21.97
C VAL A 49 -2.72 16.29 -23.17
N ALA A 50 -3.78 16.31 -23.98
CA ALA A 50 -3.92 17.15 -25.17
C ALA A 50 -5.42 17.24 -25.56
N PRO A 51 -5.83 18.10 -26.52
CA PRO A 51 -7.18 18.03 -27.07
C PRO A 51 -7.47 16.62 -27.63
N GLY A 52 -8.48 15.95 -27.06
CA GLY A 52 -8.83 14.58 -27.41
C GLY A 52 -7.98 13.48 -26.75
N LEU A 53 -7.08 13.82 -25.83
CA LEU A 53 -6.35 12.86 -25.00
C LEU A 53 -6.55 13.18 -23.51
N THR A 54 -7.12 12.23 -22.78
CA THR A 54 -7.38 12.34 -21.34
C THR A 54 -6.88 11.07 -20.66
N LEU A 55 -6.05 11.23 -19.64
CA LEU A 55 -5.58 10.13 -18.80
C LEU A 55 -6.47 10.06 -17.55
N THR A 56 -6.92 8.86 -17.22
CA THR A 56 -7.60 8.55 -15.95
C THR A 56 -6.81 7.44 -15.28
N GLU A 57 -6.30 7.67 -14.08
CA GLU A 57 -5.73 6.64 -13.24
C GLU A 57 -6.77 6.20 -12.21
N PHE A 58 -6.66 4.99 -11.70
CA PHE A 58 -7.59 4.48 -10.70
C PHE A 58 -6.99 3.37 -9.85
N ASP A 59 -7.47 3.32 -8.61
CA ASP A 59 -7.30 2.18 -7.72
C ASP A 59 -8.64 1.48 -7.51
N ARG A 60 -8.58 0.15 -7.51
CA ARG A 60 -9.71 -0.71 -7.16
C ARG A 60 -9.31 -1.71 -6.10
N PHE A 61 -10.26 -1.99 -5.22
CA PHE A 61 -10.15 -3.00 -4.18
C PHE A 61 -11.28 -4.01 -4.33
N ASP A 62 -10.96 -5.30 -4.32
CA ASP A 62 -11.93 -6.37 -4.52
C ASP A 62 -11.60 -7.61 -3.66
N PRO A 63 -12.45 -8.67 -3.65
CA PRO A 63 -12.23 -9.84 -2.79
C PRO A 63 -10.90 -10.58 -3.02
N GLN A 64 -10.22 -10.38 -4.15
CA GLN A 64 -8.90 -10.95 -4.45
C GLN A 64 -7.74 -10.01 -4.12
N GLY A 65 -7.96 -8.70 -4.01
CA GLY A 65 -6.97 -7.71 -3.57
C GLY A 65 -7.03 -6.40 -4.36
N TRP A 66 -5.92 -5.65 -4.33
CA TRP A 66 -5.78 -4.36 -5.02
C TRP A 66 -5.51 -4.49 -6.51
N ILE A 67 -5.96 -3.49 -7.28
CA ILE A 67 -5.65 -3.29 -8.69
C ILE A 67 -5.40 -1.80 -8.95
N ARG A 68 -4.17 -1.45 -9.35
CA ARG A 68 -3.83 -0.15 -9.97
C ARG A 68 -3.99 -0.27 -11.48
N GLY A 69 -4.54 0.77 -12.12
CA GLY A 69 -4.58 0.84 -13.57
C GLY A 69 -4.86 2.24 -14.12
N ASP A 70 -4.61 2.38 -15.41
CA ASP A 70 -4.60 3.66 -16.10
C ASP A 70 -5.31 3.52 -17.45
N THR A 71 -6.00 4.58 -17.86
CA THR A 71 -6.80 4.63 -19.08
C THR A 71 -6.53 5.94 -19.82
N LEU A 72 -5.81 5.86 -20.95
CA LEU A 72 -5.75 6.95 -21.91
C LEU A 72 -6.96 6.86 -22.84
N THR A 73 -7.94 7.74 -22.61
CA THR A 73 -9.08 7.94 -23.49
C THR A 73 -8.69 8.83 -24.67
N VAL A 74 -9.04 8.37 -25.88
CA VAL A 74 -8.68 8.99 -27.16
C VAL A 74 -9.95 9.35 -27.94
N ASP A 75 -10.10 10.62 -28.31
CA ASP A 75 -11.09 11.14 -29.24
C ASP A 75 -10.41 11.41 -30.60
N LEU A 76 -10.75 10.62 -31.62
CA LEU A 76 -10.11 10.66 -32.93
C LEU A 76 -10.61 11.82 -33.79
N ASP A 77 -11.79 12.39 -33.48
CA ASP A 77 -12.31 13.59 -34.15
C ASP A 77 -11.54 14.87 -33.74
N ALA A 78 -10.73 14.82 -32.68
CA ALA A 78 -9.93 15.95 -32.18
C ALA A 78 -8.74 16.34 -33.07
N GLY A 79 -8.49 15.63 -34.18
CA GLY A 79 -7.39 15.93 -35.12
C GLY A 79 -6.01 15.45 -34.65
N LEU A 80 -5.98 14.41 -33.81
CA LEU A 80 -4.77 13.69 -33.42
C LEU A 80 -4.15 12.97 -34.63
N ARG A 81 -2.83 12.72 -34.58
CA ARG A 81 -2.13 11.87 -35.54
C ARG A 81 -1.80 10.52 -34.90
N PRO A 82 -2.49 9.43 -35.29
CA PRO A 82 -2.10 8.06 -34.97
C PRO A 82 -0.63 7.82 -35.34
N THR A 83 0.09 7.11 -34.49
CA THR A 83 1.54 6.92 -34.63
C THR A 83 1.94 5.51 -34.24
N TYR A 84 2.64 4.79 -35.13
CA TYR A 84 3.28 3.51 -34.81
C TYR A 84 4.57 3.79 -34.02
N LEU A 85 4.64 3.33 -32.78
CA LEU A 85 5.84 3.47 -31.96
C LEU A 85 6.81 2.35 -32.36
N SER A 86 8.07 2.71 -32.62
CA SER A 86 9.11 1.76 -33.03
C SER A 86 10.52 2.27 -32.74
N PRO A 87 11.48 1.40 -32.37
CA PRO A 87 12.90 1.73 -32.31
C PRO A 87 13.49 2.16 -33.67
N GLY A 88 12.84 1.76 -34.78
CA GLY A 88 13.21 2.10 -36.14
C GLY A 88 13.72 0.94 -36.99
N THR A 89 13.95 -0.22 -36.38
CA THR A 89 14.03 -1.50 -37.08
C THR A 89 13.20 -2.56 -36.35
N VAL A 90 12.71 -3.55 -37.08
CA VAL A 90 11.72 -4.55 -36.62
C VAL A 90 12.29 -5.48 -35.56
N SER A 91 13.57 -5.87 -35.65
CA SER A 91 14.27 -6.75 -34.69
C SER A 91 15.03 -6.02 -33.58
N GLU A 92 14.74 -4.73 -33.37
CA GLU A 92 15.33 -3.93 -32.30
C GLU A 92 14.31 -3.71 -31.18
N ARG A 93 14.80 -3.50 -29.96
CA ARG A 93 13.96 -3.27 -28.78
C ARG A 93 14.58 -2.14 -27.97
N THR A 94 13.76 -1.16 -27.58
CA THR A 94 14.14 -0.03 -26.72
C THR A 94 13.03 0.25 -25.72
N PRO A 95 13.27 1.02 -24.64
CA PRO A 95 12.19 1.48 -23.77
C PRO A 95 11.14 2.22 -24.60
N LEU A 96 9.87 2.13 -24.21
CA LEU A 96 8.78 2.75 -24.96
C LEU A 96 8.94 4.28 -25.04
N SER A 97 9.55 4.90 -24.03
CA SER A 97 9.88 6.33 -23.99
C SER A 97 10.79 6.78 -25.15
N GLU A 98 11.78 5.96 -25.54
CA GLU A 98 12.64 6.25 -26.69
C GLU A 98 11.85 6.20 -28.01
N GLN A 99 10.91 5.27 -28.14
CA GLN A 99 10.09 5.09 -29.34
C GLN A 99 9.07 6.22 -29.50
N LEU A 100 8.44 6.61 -28.39
CA LEU A 100 7.52 7.74 -28.30
C LEU A 100 8.23 9.05 -28.68
N SER A 101 9.40 9.30 -28.07
CA SER A 101 10.27 10.44 -28.39
C SER A 101 10.70 10.46 -29.87
N ARG A 102 11.15 9.32 -30.41
CA ARG A 102 11.53 9.17 -31.83
C ARG A 102 10.39 9.48 -32.78
N ALA A 103 9.16 9.15 -32.41
CA ALA A 103 7.97 9.36 -33.24
C ALA A 103 7.31 10.75 -33.04
N GLY A 104 7.74 11.51 -32.02
CA GLY A 104 7.16 12.80 -31.67
C GLY A 104 5.71 12.69 -31.18
N ALA A 105 5.35 11.57 -30.57
CA ALA A 105 4.08 11.39 -29.89
C ALA A 105 4.05 12.16 -28.54
N VAL A 106 2.88 12.29 -27.93
CA VAL A 106 2.69 12.88 -26.59
C VAL A 106 2.13 11.89 -25.57
N ALA A 107 1.55 10.78 -26.04
CA ALA A 107 1.15 9.65 -25.22
C ALA A 107 1.07 8.36 -26.04
N GLY A 108 1.11 7.20 -25.38
CA GLY A 108 0.95 5.88 -26.00
C GLY A 108 1.26 4.72 -25.05
N VAL A 109 0.99 3.50 -25.52
CA VAL A 109 1.26 2.24 -24.80
C VAL A 109 2.09 1.27 -25.63
N ASN A 110 2.64 0.24 -24.98
CA ASN A 110 3.33 -0.86 -25.65
C ASN A 110 2.37 -1.66 -26.55
N GLY A 111 2.96 -2.38 -27.50
CA GLY A 111 2.20 -3.02 -28.58
C GLY A 111 2.13 -4.53 -28.51
N ASP A 112 2.71 -5.14 -29.52
CA ASP A 112 2.48 -6.52 -29.93
C ASP A 112 3.33 -7.52 -29.15
N PHE A 113 2.88 -8.77 -29.12
CA PHE A 113 3.67 -9.90 -28.64
C PHE A 113 4.89 -10.08 -29.55
N PHE A 114 6.01 -10.50 -28.97
CA PHE A 114 7.28 -10.54 -29.70
C PHE A 114 8.16 -11.72 -29.32
N ASP A 115 9.10 -12.05 -30.20
CA ASP A 115 10.08 -13.13 -30.06
C ASP A 115 11.20 -12.74 -29.06
N ILE A 116 10.81 -12.55 -27.81
CA ILE A 116 11.59 -11.95 -26.71
C ILE A 116 12.96 -12.62 -26.45
N ASN A 117 13.05 -13.93 -26.74
CA ASN A 117 14.21 -14.77 -26.44
C ASN A 117 15.14 -15.03 -27.63
N ALA A 118 14.80 -14.59 -28.84
CA ALA A 118 15.65 -14.77 -30.02
C ALA A 118 15.80 -13.50 -30.86
N THR A 119 14.87 -13.18 -31.76
CA THR A 119 15.01 -12.04 -32.68
C THR A 119 14.61 -10.71 -32.07
N GLY A 120 13.80 -10.70 -31.02
CA GLY A 120 13.19 -9.50 -30.45
C GLY A 120 12.08 -8.88 -31.31
N ALA A 121 11.79 -9.43 -32.49
CA ALA A 121 10.82 -8.88 -33.44
C ALA A 121 9.36 -9.20 -33.05
N PRO A 122 8.39 -8.32 -33.39
CA PRO A 122 6.97 -8.56 -33.16
C PRO A 122 6.47 -9.77 -33.98
N LEU A 123 5.44 -10.44 -33.45
CA LEU A 123 4.85 -11.65 -34.03
C LEU A 123 3.68 -11.34 -34.96
N GLY A 124 2.94 -10.25 -34.73
CA GLY A 124 1.82 -9.79 -35.52
C GLY A 124 2.19 -8.70 -36.51
N VAL A 125 1.21 -7.85 -36.81
CA VAL A 125 1.32 -6.85 -37.88
C VAL A 125 1.79 -5.51 -37.32
N GLY A 126 2.76 -4.91 -38.02
CA GLY A 126 3.08 -3.49 -37.88
C GLY A 126 2.77 -2.74 -39.15
N ILE A 127 1.95 -1.68 -39.08
CA ILE A 127 1.71 -0.73 -40.17
C ILE A 127 1.93 0.69 -39.66
N ASP A 128 2.64 1.50 -40.44
CA ASP A 128 2.93 2.92 -40.19
C ASP A 128 2.72 3.72 -41.50
N ASP A 129 1.97 4.82 -41.46
CA ASP A 129 1.44 5.57 -42.63
C ASP A 129 0.82 4.69 -43.75
N GLY A 130 0.32 3.51 -43.40
CA GLY A 130 -0.18 2.50 -44.34
C GLY A 130 0.89 1.67 -45.07
N GLU A 131 2.17 1.85 -44.76
CA GLU A 131 3.24 0.94 -45.19
C GLU A 131 3.36 -0.25 -44.22
N LEU A 132 3.53 -1.46 -44.77
CA LEU A 132 3.72 -2.66 -43.97
C LEU A 132 5.15 -2.73 -43.45
N HIS A 133 5.30 -2.73 -42.12
CA HIS A 133 6.59 -2.92 -41.44
C HIS A 133 6.87 -4.39 -41.14
N THR A 134 5.87 -5.12 -40.65
CA THR A 134 5.97 -6.55 -40.29
C THR A 134 4.69 -7.26 -40.68
N ALA A 135 4.79 -8.43 -41.31
CA ALA A 135 3.66 -9.32 -41.57
C ALA A 135 3.46 -10.33 -40.44
N PRO A 136 2.22 -10.81 -40.22
CA PRO A 136 1.91 -11.64 -39.08
C PRO A 136 2.45 -13.06 -39.24
N ALA A 137 2.91 -13.62 -38.12
CA ALA A 137 3.04 -15.04 -37.92
C ALA A 137 1.63 -15.69 -37.88
N ALA A 138 1.58 -17.01 -38.14
CA ALA A 138 0.31 -17.73 -38.15
C ALA A 138 -0.40 -17.64 -36.78
N GLY A 139 -1.57 -16.99 -36.77
CA GLY A 139 -2.35 -16.72 -35.55
C GLY A 139 -2.39 -15.24 -35.13
N HIS A 140 -1.44 -14.41 -35.59
CA HIS A 140 -1.28 -13.03 -35.14
C HIS A 140 -1.79 -11.99 -36.16
N ASN A 141 -2.81 -12.33 -36.95
CA ASN A 141 -3.37 -11.45 -37.99
C ASN A 141 -4.23 -10.31 -37.44
N LEU A 142 -4.67 -10.43 -36.18
CA LEU A 142 -5.62 -9.52 -35.56
C LEU A 142 -4.88 -8.28 -35.04
N THR A 143 -5.44 -7.11 -35.34
CA THR A 143 -4.79 -5.83 -35.06
C THR A 143 -5.72 -4.83 -34.40
N ALA A 144 -5.12 -3.99 -33.56
CA ALA A 144 -5.62 -2.68 -33.21
C ALA A 144 -5.31 -1.75 -34.38
N ALA A 145 -6.33 -1.34 -35.15
CA ALA A 145 -6.14 -0.62 -36.40
C ALA A 145 -6.83 0.74 -36.38
N ILE A 146 -6.14 1.75 -36.91
CA ILE A 146 -6.70 3.08 -37.21
C ILE A 146 -6.60 3.28 -38.72
N THR A 147 -7.72 3.62 -39.32
CA THR A 147 -7.92 3.67 -40.78
C THR A 147 -7.64 5.06 -41.35
N LYS A 148 -7.38 5.17 -42.66
CA LYS A 148 -7.00 6.45 -43.29
C LYS A 148 -8.12 7.51 -43.30
N ASP A 149 -9.36 7.12 -43.01
CA ASP A 149 -10.51 7.99 -42.76
C ASP A 149 -10.71 8.35 -41.27
N GLY A 150 -9.83 7.90 -40.38
CA GLY A 150 -9.75 8.34 -38.97
C GLY A 150 -10.45 7.44 -37.96
N THR A 151 -11.15 6.38 -38.38
CA THR A 151 -11.85 5.46 -37.47
C THR A 151 -10.91 4.39 -36.90
N ALA A 152 -11.06 4.05 -35.62
CA ALA A 152 -10.37 2.93 -34.97
C ALA A 152 -11.29 1.70 -34.84
N ARG A 153 -10.74 0.51 -35.05
CA ARG A 153 -11.46 -0.77 -34.97
C ARG A 153 -10.53 -1.98 -34.88
N LEU A 154 -11.08 -3.15 -34.56
CA LEU A 154 -10.41 -4.42 -34.84
C LEU A 154 -10.35 -4.66 -36.35
N ALA A 155 -9.21 -5.15 -36.82
CA ALA A 155 -9.02 -5.55 -38.21
C ALA A 155 -8.18 -6.82 -38.32
N GLU A 156 -8.60 -7.75 -39.18
CA GLU A 156 -7.73 -8.84 -39.64
C GLU A 156 -6.88 -8.35 -40.82
N VAL A 157 -5.56 -8.42 -40.67
CA VAL A 157 -4.61 -8.03 -41.71
C VAL A 157 -3.81 -9.23 -42.17
N PHE A 158 -3.83 -9.49 -43.48
CA PHE A 158 -3.13 -10.60 -44.12
C PHE A 158 -2.03 -10.09 -45.05
N LEU A 159 -0.94 -10.84 -45.16
CA LEU A 159 0.07 -10.59 -46.19
C LEU A 159 -0.43 -11.03 -47.56
N SER A 160 -0.34 -10.14 -48.55
CA SER A 160 -0.42 -10.47 -49.97
C SER A 160 0.96 -10.28 -50.59
N ALA A 161 1.76 -11.33 -50.69
CA ALA A 161 3.12 -11.25 -51.23
C ALA A 161 3.46 -12.34 -52.24
N SER A 162 4.30 -12.01 -53.22
CA SER A 162 4.77 -12.93 -54.25
C SER A 162 6.13 -12.53 -54.84
N LEU A 163 6.80 -13.51 -55.45
CA LEU A 163 8.00 -13.31 -56.25
C LEU A 163 7.71 -13.66 -57.71
N THR A 164 8.09 -12.78 -58.64
CA THR A 164 8.09 -13.07 -60.08
C THR A 164 9.50 -13.48 -60.50
N LEU A 165 9.66 -14.77 -60.81
CA LEU A 165 10.92 -15.40 -61.22
C LEU A 165 11.21 -15.19 -62.72
N PRO A 166 12.45 -15.43 -63.20
CA PRO A 166 12.79 -15.40 -64.62
C PRO A 166 11.82 -16.23 -65.47
N GLY A 167 11.37 -15.67 -66.59
CA GLY A 167 10.35 -16.27 -67.45
C GLY A 167 8.90 -15.99 -67.05
N GLY A 168 8.65 -15.28 -65.94
CA GLY A 168 7.31 -14.84 -65.52
C GLY A 168 6.56 -15.83 -64.62
N THR A 169 7.25 -16.81 -64.05
CA THR A 169 6.66 -17.72 -63.05
C THR A 169 6.46 -16.96 -61.74
N VAL A 170 5.25 -16.95 -61.19
CA VAL A 170 4.96 -16.32 -59.89
C VAL A 170 4.91 -17.39 -58.80
N VAL A 171 5.63 -17.17 -57.70
CA VAL A 171 5.59 -18.00 -56.49
C VAL A 171 5.13 -17.17 -55.28
N PRO A 172 4.31 -17.71 -54.36
CA PRO A 172 3.85 -16.96 -53.20
C PRO A 172 4.98 -16.75 -52.18
N ALA A 173 4.98 -15.59 -51.53
CA ALA A 173 5.77 -15.34 -50.33
C ALA A 173 4.82 -15.32 -49.11
N THR A 174 5.27 -15.88 -48.00
CA THR A 174 4.45 -16.19 -46.81
C THR A 174 4.88 -15.43 -45.56
N ASN A 175 5.92 -14.61 -45.64
CA ASN A 175 6.43 -13.77 -44.55
C ASN A 175 7.01 -12.47 -45.14
N PHE A 176 6.87 -11.37 -44.42
CA PHE A 176 7.56 -10.11 -44.67
C PHE A 176 8.11 -9.56 -43.34
N ASN A 177 9.43 -9.39 -43.23
CA ASN A 177 10.16 -8.96 -42.02
C ASN A 177 9.77 -9.69 -40.70
N GLY A 178 9.16 -10.88 -40.75
CA GLY A 178 8.63 -11.56 -39.55
C GLY A 178 9.62 -12.55 -38.93
N ALA A 179 9.59 -12.71 -37.60
CA ALA A 179 10.50 -13.59 -36.85
C ALA A 179 10.47 -15.08 -37.27
N VAL A 180 9.32 -15.58 -37.73
CA VAL A 180 9.08 -17.01 -37.99
C VAL A 180 8.80 -17.23 -39.48
N LEU A 181 9.61 -18.05 -40.16
CA LEU A 181 9.31 -18.50 -41.52
C LEU A 181 8.62 -19.88 -41.48
N PRO A 182 7.35 -20.00 -41.93
CA PRO A 182 6.65 -21.28 -41.99
C PRO A 182 7.40 -22.31 -42.84
N ARG A 183 7.22 -23.60 -42.51
CA ARG A 183 7.76 -24.72 -43.29
C ARG A 183 7.37 -24.59 -44.77
N ASP A 184 8.30 -24.91 -45.66
CA ASP A 184 8.18 -24.77 -47.13
C ASP A 184 7.95 -23.32 -47.61
N GLY A 185 8.10 -22.33 -46.71
CA GLY A 185 7.82 -20.91 -46.96
C GLY A 185 8.96 -20.13 -47.60
N ILE A 186 8.59 -18.93 -48.07
CA ILE A 186 9.49 -17.92 -48.65
C ILE A 186 9.19 -16.57 -47.98
N GLY A 187 10.17 -15.96 -47.35
CA GLY A 187 10.07 -14.68 -46.65
C GLY A 187 10.85 -13.58 -47.35
N VAL A 188 10.30 -12.36 -47.32
CA VAL A 188 10.95 -11.16 -47.85
C VAL A 188 11.42 -10.29 -46.68
N TYR A 189 12.70 -9.94 -46.65
CA TYR A 189 13.32 -9.13 -45.61
C TYR A 189 13.94 -7.87 -46.23
N THR A 190 13.74 -6.75 -45.57
CA THR A 190 14.16 -5.41 -46.03
C THR A 190 15.17 -4.82 -45.04
N PRO A 191 15.82 -3.67 -45.34
CA PRO A 191 16.68 -2.99 -44.36
C PRO A 191 15.98 -2.68 -43.03
N LEU A 192 14.65 -2.56 -43.04
CA LEU A 192 13.82 -2.37 -41.85
C LEU A 192 13.88 -3.56 -40.88
N TRP A 193 14.28 -4.77 -41.33
CA TRP A 193 14.45 -5.93 -40.43
C TRP A 193 15.38 -5.62 -39.25
N GLY A 194 16.45 -4.85 -39.46
CA GLY A 194 17.45 -4.58 -38.42
C GLY A 194 18.58 -5.61 -38.37
N LYS A 195 19.16 -5.82 -37.18
CA LYS A 195 20.46 -6.49 -37.00
C LYS A 195 20.36 -7.96 -36.57
N ALA A 196 19.20 -8.44 -36.12
CA ALA A 196 19.06 -9.82 -35.64
C ALA A 196 19.39 -10.84 -36.74
N SER A 197 19.96 -11.98 -36.35
CA SER A 197 20.21 -13.06 -37.31
C SER A 197 18.89 -13.63 -37.82
N ARG A 198 18.79 -13.83 -39.14
CA ARG A 198 17.65 -14.48 -39.78
C ARG A 198 17.75 -16.01 -39.75
N ALA A 199 18.82 -16.57 -39.14
CA ALA A 199 19.01 -18.01 -39.01
C ALA A 199 17.95 -18.68 -38.13
N THR A 200 17.45 -18.00 -37.10
CA THR A 200 16.40 -18.48 -36.20
C THR A 200 15.08 -18.74 -36.94
N ALA A 201 14.70 -17.85 -37.89
CA ALA A 201 13.49 -17.99 -38.69
C ALA A 201 13.45 -19.29 -39.53
N VAL A 202 14.61 -19.89 -39.82
CA VAL A 202 14.76 -21.13 -40.58
C VAL A 202 15.31 -22.30 -39.75
N GLU A 203 15.23 -22.21 -38.42
CA GLU A 203 15.68 -23.30 -37.55
C GLU A 203 14.94 -24.61 -37.87
N GLY A 204 15.69 -25.72 -37.79
CA GLY A 204 15.21 -27.06 -38.14
C GLY A 204 14.92 -27.30 -39.63
N ALA A 205 15.21 -26.36 -40.54
CA ALA A 205 15.07 -26.58 -41.97
C ALA A 205 16.06 -27.62 -42.49
N GLN A 206 15.62 -28.44 -43.46
CA GLN A 206 16.49 -29.40 -44.16
C GLN A 206 17.24 -28.75 -45.32
N ARG A 207 16.68 -27.65 -45.87
CA ARG A 207 17.27 -26.86 -46.94
C ARG A 207 16.97 -25.39 -46.73
N VAL A 208 17.94 -24.53 -46.98
CA VAL A 208 17.79 -23.06 -46.94
C VAL A 208 18.38 -22.47 -48.22
N VAL A 209 17.76 -21.40 -48.72
CA VAL A 209 18.31 -20.51 -49.76
C VAL A 209 18.08 -19.07 -49.32
N GLU A 210 19.14 -18.26 -49.31
CA GLU A 210 19.06 -16.81 -49.16
C GLU A 210 19.54 -16.13 -50.44
N LEU A 211 18.72 -15.23 -51.00
CA LEU A 211 19.07 -14.39 -52.15
C LEU A 211 19.21 -12.95 -51.67
N GLU A 212 20.28 -12.27 -52.07
CA GLU A 212 20.35 -10.81 -51.97
C GLU A 212 19.96 -10.20 -53.32
N LEU A 213 18.87 -9.45 -53.35
CA LEU A 213 18.39 -8.69 -54.50
C LEU A 213 18.80 -7.22 -54.38
N ARG A 214 19.23 -6.60 -55.49
CA ARG A 214 19.36 -5.13 -55.61
C ARG A 214 18.70 -4.70 -56.91
N ASP A 215 17.85 -3.67 -56.85
CA ASP A 215 17.04 -3.20 -57.99
C ASP A 215 16.28 -4.33 -58.72
N GLY A 216 15.81 -5.35 -57.98
CA GLY A 216 15.13 -6.52 -58.53
C GLY A 216 16.04 -7.54 -59.23
N VAL A 217 17.37 -7.50 -59.03
CA VAL A 217 18.34 -8.43 -59.60
C VAL A 217 19.09 -9.18 -58.50
N VAL A 218 19.21 -10.50 -58.63
CA VAL A 218 20.00 -11.35 -57.72
C VAL A 218 21.47 -10.95 -57.81
N THR A 219 22.07 -10.58 -56.68
CA THR A 219 23.49 -10.24 -56.57
C THR A 219 24.30 -11.33 -55.87
N GLN A 220 23.70 -12.01 -54.89
CA GLN A 220 24.32 -13.11 -54.16
C GLN A 220 23.28 -14.20 -53.86
N VAL A 221 23.74 -15.45 -53.81
CA VAL A 221 22.95 -16.65 -53.45
C VAL A 221 23.74 -17.39 -52.37
N ARG A 222 23.08 -17.79 -51.29
CA ARG A 222 23.68 -18.49 -50.14
C ARG A 222 22.80 -19.68 -49.74
N ASP A 223 23.43 -20.71 -49.20
CA ASP A 223 22.78 -21.89 -48.59
C ASP A 223 22.51 -21.70 -47.08
N THR A 224 22.98 -20.58 -46.52
CA THR A 224 22.90 -20.19 -45.12
C THR A 224 22.58 -18.68 -45.04
N PRO A 225 21.73 -18.22 -44.10
CA PRO A 225 21.39 -16.80 -44.00
C PRO A 225 22.61 -15.97 -43.58
N ALA A 226 22.79 -14.79 -44.17
CA ALA A 226 23.87 -13.88 -43.78
C ALA A 226 23.57 -13.17 -42.45
N ASP A 227 24.50 -13.19 -41.52
CA ASP A 227 24.37 -12.41 -40.28
C ASP A 227 24.47 -10.90 -40.52
N GLY A 228 23.83 -10.14 -39.64
CA GLY A 228 23.87 -8.68 -39.62
C GLY A 228 22.80 -7.99 -40.50
N PRO A 229 22.84 -6.65 -40.54
CA PRO A 229 21.80 -5.84 -41.17
C PRO A 229 21.84 -5.89 -42.69
N ILE A 230 20.64 -5.83 -43.29
CA ILE A 230 20.46 -5.79 -44.74
C ILE A 230 20.87 -4.40 -45.26
N PRO A 231 21.80 -4.29 -46.23
CA PRO A 231 22.24 -3.00 -46.75
C PRO A 231 21.10 -2.18 -47.39
N GLY A 232 21.14 -0.86 -47.24
CA GLY A 232 20.19 0.03 -47.92
C GLY A 232 20.21 -0.18 -49.44
N GLY A 233 19.02 -0.34 -50.04
CA GLY A 233 18.85 -0.70 -51.46
C GLY A 233 18.93 -2.20 -51.76
N SER A 234 19.25 -3.05 -50.78
CA SER A 234 19.12 -4.51 -50.88
C SER A 234 17.76 -4.97 -50.33
N THR A 235 17.21 -6.04 -50.91
CA THR A 235 16.13 -6.86 -50.34
C THR A 235 16.63 -8.30 -50.25
N VAL A 236 16.38 -8.98 -49.14
CA VAL A 236 16.73 -10.39 -48.97
C VAL A 236 15.49 -11.26 -49.15
N VAL A 237 15.60 -12.30 -49.96
CA VAL A 237 14.61 -13.37 -50.03
C VAL A 237 15.19 -14.58 -49.30
N LEU A 238 14.53 -15.03 -48.25
CA LEU A 238 14.93 -16.19 -47.46
C LEU A 238 13.88 -17.29 -47.60
N ALA A 239 14.29 -18.47 -48.02
CA ALA A 239 13.39 -19.60 -48.25
C ALA A 239 13.88 -20.86 -47.53
N ARG A 240 12.95 -21.69 -47.08
CA ARG A 240 13.23 -22.99 -46.45
C ARG A 240 12.51 -24.14 -47.13
N ASP A 241 13.11 -25.32 -47.05
CA ASP A 241 12.51 -26.60 -47.45
C ASP A 241 11.93 -26.53 -48.89
N GLY A 242 10.64 -26.79 -49.11
CA GLY A 242 10.01 -26.68 -50.44
C GLY A 242 10.09 -25.28 -51.08
N GLY A 243 10.16 -24.22 -50.30
CA GLY A 243 10.41 -22.86 -50.79
C GLY A 243 11.85 -22.68 -51.29
N ALA A 244 12.82 -23.30 -50.61
CA ALA A 244 14.21 -23.31 -51.04
C ALA A 244 14.40 -24.13 -52.35
N ASP A 245 13.63 -25.21 -52.52
CA ASP A 245 13.57 -25.96 -53.78
C ASP A 245 13.00 -25.12 -54.93
N ALA A 246 11.99 -24.28 -54.67
CA ALA A 246 11.40 -23.39 -55.68
C ALA A 246 12.36 -22.30 -56.18
N LEU A 247 13.34 -21.90 -55.36
CA LEU A 247 14.36 -20.89 -55.70
C LEU A 247 15.71 -21.50 -56.15
N ALA A 248 15.85 -22.83 -56.14
CA ALA A 248 17.12 -23.54 -56.32
C ALA A 248 17.81 -23.40 -57.69
N SER A 249 17.17 -22.73 -58.66
CA SER A 249 17.70 -22.52 -60.02
C SER A 249 18.14 -21.08 -60.31
N LEU A 250 18.07 -20.18 -59.30
CA LEU A 250 18.42 -18.78 -59.45
C LEU A 250 19.92 -18.55 -59.25
N GLU A 251 20.50 -17.71 -60.10
CA GLU A 251 21.92 -17.35 -60.09
C GLU A 251 22.12 -15.81 -60.06
N PRO A 252 23.29 -15.31 -59.63
CA PRO A 252 23.59 -13.88 -59.70
C PRO A 252 23.47 -13.33 -61.13
N GLY A 253 22.61 -12.31 -61.29
CA GLY A 253 22.23 -11.71 -62.58
C GLY A 253 20.77 -11.97 -62.97
N ASP A 254 20.07 -12.91 -62.32
CA ASP A 254 18.64 -13.15 -62.57
C ASP A 254 17.75 -12.02 -62.07
N ALA A 255 16.72 -11.68 -62.85
CA ALA A 255 15.70 -10.72 -62.44
C ALA A 255 14.60 -11.41 -61.62
N VAL A 256 14.38 -10.93 -60.39
CA VAL A 256 13.33 -11.39 -59.47
C VAL A 256 12.54 -10.17 -59.00
N GLY A 257 11.28 -10.07 -59.45
CA GLY A 257 10.35 -9.05 -58.96
C GLY A 257 9.79 -9.42 -57.58
N THR A 258 9.73 -8.48 -56.66
CA THR A 258 9.11 -8.65 -55.34
C THR A 258 7.86 -7.78 -55.24
N GLU A 259 6.72 -8.37 -54.92
CA GLU A 259 5.48 -7.64 -54.61
C GLU A 259 4.99 -8.06 -53.22
N PHE A 260 4.66 -7.10 -52.37
CA PHE A 260 4.09 -7.32 -51.04
C PHE A 260 3.18 -6.14 -50.66
N ALA A 261 2.03 -6.45 -50.04
CA ALA A 261 1.10 -5.46 -49.52
C ALA A 261 0.29 -6.04 -48.36
N PRO A 262 -0.17 -5.21 -47.39
CA PRO A 262 -1.18 -5.62 -46.43
C PRO A 262 -2.54 -5.74 -47.15
N ARG A 263 -3.34 -6.72 -46.74
CA ARG A 263 -4.74 -6.87 -47.13
C ARG A 263 -5.59 -6.94 -45.87
N SER A 264 -6.29 -5.85 -45.56
CA SER A 264 -7.19 -5.75 -44.41
C SER A 264 -8.65 -5.94 -44.82
N ASP A 265 -9.47 -6.43 -43.89
CA ASP A 265 -10.94 -6.38 -43.94
C ASP A 265 -11.52 -4.99 -43.61
N ALA A 266 -10.76 -4.15 -42.90
CA ALA A 266 -11.13 -2.78 -42.54
C ALA A 266 -10.87 -1.72 -43.62
N GLY A 267 -10.16 -2.07 -44.71
CA GLY A 267 -9.82 -1.15 -45.80
C GLY A 267 -8.41 -0.57 -45.68
N ASP A 268 -8.21 0.67 -46.11
CA ASP A 268 -6.90 1.32 -46.07
C ASP A 268 -6.54 1.75 -44.63
N LEU A 269 -5.49 1.14 -44.08
CA LEU A 269 -5.02 1.41 -42.72
C LEU A 269 -3.99 2.57 -42.71
N ALA A 270 -4.02 3.38 -41.66
CA ALA A 270 -3.00 4.39 -41.37
C ALA A 270 -1.95 3.83 -40.41
N VAL A 271 -2.40 3.27 -39.28
CA VAL A 271 -1.55 2.61 -38.28
C VAL A 271 -2.22 1.31 -37.86
N ALA A 272 -1.43 0.26 -37.66
CA ALA A 272 -1.91 -0.98 -37.05
C ALA A 272 -0.82 -1.64 -36.20
N VAL A 273 -1.23 -2.21 -35.06
CA VAL A 273 -0.37 -2.98 -34.15
C VAL A 273 -1.05 -4.32 -33.85
N GLY A 274 -0.28 -5.40 -33.87
CA GLY A 274 -0.74 -6.74 -33.53
C GLY A 274 -1.19 -6.87 -32.07
N GLY A 275 -2.14 -7.78 -31.84
CA GLY A 275 -2.48 -8.27 -30.51
C GLY A 275 -2.82 -9.76 -30.60
N ASN A 276 -3.47 -10.30 -29.56
CA ASN A 276 -3.80 -11.73 -29.49
C ASN A 276 -5.30 -11.97 -29.27
N ASN A 277 -5.78 -11.83 -28.03
CA ASN A 277 -7.13 -12.25 -27.66
C ASN A 277 -8.14 -11.10 -27.82
N VAL A 278 -9.24 -11.37 -28.54
CA VAL A 278 -10.42 -10.48 -28.55
C VAL A 278 -11.08 -10.54 -27.17
N LEU A 279 -11.18 -9.40 -26.50
CA LEU A 279 -11.76 -9.29 -25.16
C LEU A 279 -13.26 -8.98 -25.21
N VAL A 280 -13.66 -8.09 -26.13
CA VAL A 280 -15.05 -7.68 -26.39
C VAL A 280 -15.25 -7.66 -27.89
N ARG A 281 -16.42 -8.09 -28.36
CA ARG A 281 -16.78 -8.12 -29.79
C ARG A 281 -18.24 -7.78 -30.00
N ASP A 282 -18.54 -6.83 -30.89
CA ASP A 282 -19.92 -6.38 -31.20
C ASP A 282 -20.75 -6.11 -29.92
N GLY A 283 -20.08 -5.56 -28.91
CA GLY A 283 -20.62 -5.20 -27.61
C GLY A 283 -20.65 -6.32 -26.56
N VAL A 284 -20.22 -7.54 -26.89
CA VAL A 284 -20.30 -8.74 -26.04
C VAL A 284 -18.91 -9.14 -25.51
N VAL A 285 -18.79 -9.33 -24.20
CA VAL A 285 -17.57 -9.89 -23.57
C VAL A 285 -17.35 -11.32 -24.05
N GLN A 286 -16.11 -11.66 -24.44
CA GLN A 286 -15.77 -12.97 -25.00
C GLN A 286 -15.42 -14.00 -23.92
N ASP A 287 -15.39 -15.28 -24.32
CA ASP A 287 -14.92 -16.39 -23.48
C ASP A 287 -13.37 -16.39 -23.47
N VAL A 288 -12.79 -15.77 -22.44
CA VAL A 288 -11.36 -15.50 -22.27
C VAL A 288 -10.89 -15.92 -20.88
N ASP A 289 -9.58 -15.88 -20.60
CA ASP A 289 -9.07 -16.35 -19.30
C ASP A 289 -9.63 -15.55 -18.12
N ALA A 290 -10.21 -16.28 -17.18
CA ALA A 290 -10.81 -15.78 -15.94
C ALA A 290 -10.05 -16.25 -14.68
N ALA A 291 -8.91 -16.91 -14.83
CA ALA A 291 -8.14 -17.49 -13.72
C ALA A 291 -6.79 -16.80 -13.47
N THR A 292 -6.11 -16.28 -14.49
CA THR A 292 -4.72 -15.79 -14.36
C THR A 292 -4.63 -14.26 -14.37
N ALA A 293 -4.51 -13.67 -13.19
CA ALA A 293 -4.21 -12.25 -13.02
C ALA A 293 -2.75 -11.93 -13.42
N HIS A 294 -2.57 -10.92 -14.26
CA HIS A 294 -1.26 -10.43 -14.72
C HIS A 294 -1.30 -8.90 -14.89
N PRO A 295 -0.14 -8.23 -15.01
CA PRO A 295 -0.10 -6.91 -15.64
C PRO A 295 -0.58 -7.04 -17.09
N ARG A 296 -1.39 -6.10 -17.56
CA ARG A 296 -2.03 -6.15 -18.89
C ARG A 296 -1.89 -4.82 -19.60
N THR A 297 -1.80 -4.88 -20.93
CA THR A 297 -2.09 -3.76 -21.82
C THR A 297 -3.20 -4.18 -22.76
N ALA A 298 -4.17 -3.31 -23.00
CA ALA A 298 -5.25 -3.57 -23.95
C ALA A 298 -5.78 -2.30 -24.61
N VAL A 299 -6.57 -2.51 -25.64
CA VAL A 299 -7.26 -1.45 -26.37
C VAL A 299 -8.74 -1.78 -26.54
N GLY A 300 -9.60 -0.78 -26.31
CA GLY A 300 -11.02 -0.82 -26.62
C GLY A 300 -11.39 0.22 -27.68
N PHE A 301 -12.46 -0.04 -28.43
CA PHE A 301 -13.01 0.85 -29.45
C PHE A 301 -14.51 1.03 -29.25
N SER A 302 -15.00 2.25 -29.46
CA SER A 302 -16.44 2.54 -29.52
C SER A 302 -17.08 1.96 -30.79
N ALA A 303 -18.40 1.73 -30.77
CA ALA A 303 -19.14 1.11 -31.88
C ALA A 303 -19.12 1.92 -33.20
N ASP A 304 -18.85 3.23 -33.13
CA ASP A 304 -18.66 4.11 -34.30
C ASP A 304 -17.19 4.30 -34.69
N GLY A 305 -16.26 3.77 -33.89
CA GLY A 305 -14.81 3.89 -34.08
C GLY A 305 -14.26 5.31 -33.88
N ALA A 306 -15.04 6.24 -33.31
CA ALA A 306 -14.60 7.62 -33.06
C ALA A 306 -13.80 7.78 -31.75
N ARG A 307 -14.03 6.88 -30.79
CA ARG A 307 -13.27 6.77 -29.54
C ARG A 307 -12.52 5.46 -29.40
N MET A 308 -11.37 5.56 -28.74
CA MET A 308 -10.48 4.45 -28.40
C MET A 308 -10.00 4.63 -26.96
N TRP A 309 -9.81 3.52 -26.24
CA TRP A 309 -9.24 3.50 -24.90
C TRP A 309 -7.98 2.65 -24.93
N LEU A 310 -6.86 3.20 -24.48
CA LEU A 310 -5.64 2.44 -24.21
C LEU A 310 -5.53 2.25 -22.70
N VAL A 311 -5.48 1.01 -22.25
CA VAL A 311 -5.52 0.64 -20.82
C VAL A 311 -4.26 -0.10 -20.45
N THR A 312 -3.64 0.31 -19.35
CA THR A 312 -2.62 -0.46 -18.61
C THR A 312 -3.17 -0.87 -17.27
N ILE A 313 -2.84 -2.07 -16.84
CA ILE A 313 -3.10 -2.60 -15.50
C ILE A 313 -1.77 -3.11 -14.96
N ASP A 314 -1.36 -2.62 -13.79
CA ASP A 314 -0.16 -3.10 -13.13
C ASP A 314 -0.39 -4.49 -12.51
N GLY A 315 0.67 -5.21 -12.16
CA GLY A 315 0.52 -6.55 -11.59
C GLY A 315 1.81 -7.13 -11.04
N ARG A 316 1.71 -8.23 -10.27
CA ARG A 316 2.86 -8.92 -9.63
C ARG A 316 3.56 -8.05 -8.58
N GLN A 317 2.86 -7.08 -8.02
CA GLN A 317 3.30 -6.21 -6.92
C GLN A 317 2.23 -6.20 -5.83
N THR A 318 2.55 -5.83 -4.60
CA THR A 318 1.57 -5.78 -3.49
C THR A 318 0.39 -4.86 -3.84
N ASP A 319 0.69 -3.69 -4.40
CA ASP A 319 -0.27 -2.64 -4.70
C ASP A 319 -1.17 -2.96 -5.91
N SER A 320 -0.85 -4.02 -6.67
CA SER A 320 -1.71 -4.51 -7.75
C SER A 320 -1.47 -5.99 -8.03
N ARG A 321 -2.51 -6.81 -7.84
CA ARG A 321 -2.54 -8.22 -8.28
C ARG A 321 -2.60 -8.36 -9.81
N GLY A 322 -3.06 -7.31 -10.50
CA GLY A 322 -3.38 -7.30 -11.92
C GLY A 322 -4.73 -7.91 -12.28
N MET A 323 -5.06 -7.92 -13.57
CA MET A 323 -6.34 -8.42 -14.07
C MET A 323 -6.20 -9.72 -14.87
N THR A 324 -7.20 -10.57 -14.73
CA THR A 324 -7.56 -11.61 -15.70
C THR A 324 -8.05 -10.99 -17.00
N GLU A 325 -8.12 -11.75 -18.09
CA GLU A 325 -8.63 -11.24 -19.36
C GLU A 325 -10.12 -10.93 -19.28
N LEU A 326 -10.88 -11.69 -18.50
CA LEU A 326 -12.29 -11.46 -18.27
C LEU A 326 -12.55 -10.17 -17.47
N GLU A 327 -11.74 -9.88 -16.45
CA GLU A 327 -11.83 -8.61 -15.70
C GLU A 327 -11.49 -7.42 -16.58
N LEU A 328 -10.45 -7.52 -17.40
CA LEU A 328 -10.05 -6.49 -18.36
C LEU A 328 -11.11 -6.26 -19.45
N ALA A 329 -11.73 -7.34 -19.93
CA ALA A 329 -12.85 -7.26 -20.87
C ALA A 329 -14.08 -6.55 -20.25
N ARG A 330 -14.43 -6.89 -19.01
CA ARG A 330 -15.50 -6.19 -18.25
C ARG A 330 -15.15 -4.72 -18.00
N HIS A 331 -13.89 -4.41 -17.67
CA HIS A 331 -13.40 -3.05 -17.49
C HIS A 331 -13.54 -2.22 -18.79
N LEU A 332 -12.99 -2.70 -19.91
CA LEU A 332 -13.11 -2.03 -21.21
C LEU A 332 -14.57 -1.89 -21.64
N LYS A 333 -15.42 -2.90 -21.36
CA LYS A 333 -16.87 -2.81 -21.60
C LYS A 333 -17.52 -1.69 -20.77
N SER A 334 -17.11 -1.51 -19.52
CA SER A 334 -17.61 -0.45 -18.63
C SER A 334 -17.24 0.96 -19.09
N LEU A 335 -16.06 1.13 -19.73
CA LEU A 335 -15.65 2.38 -20.38
C LEU A 335 -16.47 2.71 -21.64
N GLY A 336 -17.14 1.71 -22.23
CA GLY A 336 -17.96 1.86 -23.43
C GLY A 336 -17.40 1.15 -24.67
N ALA A 337 -16.43 0.25 -24.53
CA ALA A 337 -15.94 -0.55 -25.65
C ALA A 337 -17.05 -1.44 -26.24
N ASP A 338 -17.12 -1.45 -27.57
CA ASP A 338 -17.92 -2.40 -28.34
C ASP A 338 -17.04 -3.52 -28.89
N ASP A 339 -15.82 -3.19 -29.27
CA ASP A 339 -14.75 -4.10 -29.66
C ASP A 339 -13.51 -3.86 -28.76
N ALA A 340 -12.77 -4.92 -28.40
CA ALA A 340 -11.54 -4.79 -27.61
C ALA A 340 -10.52 -5.92 -27.86
N LEU A 341 -9.23 -5.62 -27.71
CA LEU A 341 -8.09 -6.52 -27.95
C LEU A 341 -7.06 -6.44 -26.82
N ASN A 342 -6.60 -7.61 -26.37
CA ASN A 342 -5.45 -7.72 -25.47
C ASN A 342 -4.13 -7.59 -26.26
N LEU A 343 -3.28 -6.66 -25.82
CA LEU A 343 -1.92 -6.40 -26.32
C LEU A 343 -0.88 -7.13 -25.43
N ASP A 344 0.42 -6.97 -25.67
CA ASP A 344 1.43 -7.62 -24.82
C ASP A 344 1.39 -7.07 -23.39
N GLY A 345 1.63 -7.95 -22.41
CA GLY A 345 1.46 -7.66 -20.99
C GLY A 345 2.67 -8.04 -20.13
N GLY A 346 2.44 -8.31 -18.84
CA GLY A 346 3.55 -8.50 -17.90
C GLY A 346 4.43 -7.25 -17.81
N GLY A 347 5.75 -7.41 -17.66
CA GLY A 347 6.68 -6.28 -17.64
C GLY A 347 6.80 -5.49 -18.95
N SER A 348 6.13 -5.92 -20.03
CA SER A 348 5.99 -5.10 -21.24
C SER A 348 4.98 -3.96 -21.05
N SER A 349 4.06 -4.08 -20.08
CA SER A 349 2.97 -3.14 -19.84
C SER A 349 3.54 -1.77 -19.46
N THR A 350 3.34 -0.78 -20.31
CA THR A 350 3.85 0.58 -20.09
C THR A 350 2.93 1.59 -20.76
N LEU A 351 2.43 2.56 -19.98
CA LEU A 351 1.75 3.75 -20.48
C LEU A 351 2.62 4.98 -20.23
N LEU A 352 2.83 5.76 -21.28
CA LEU A 352 3.48 7.06 -21.22
C LEU A 352 2.49 8.14 -21.64
N ALA A 353 2.50 9.26 -20.93
CA ALA A 353 1.81 10.49 -21.30
C ALA A 353 2.61 11.69 -20.78
N ARG A 354 2.40 12.86 -21.40
CA ARG A 354 2.88 14.14 -20.90
C ARG A 354 1.67 14.95 -20.47
N GLU A 355 1.65 15.44 -19.24
CA GLU A 355 0.53 16.26 -18.80
C GLU A 355 0.52 17.66 -19.44
N GLN A 356 -0.64 18.31 -19.37
CA GLN A 356 -0.84 19.62 -19.97
C GLN A 356 0.05 20.69 -19.29
N GLY A 357 1.02 21.20 -20.04
CA GLY A 357 1.97 22.21 -19.56
C GLY A 357 3.34 21.66 -19.17
N GLU A 358 3.51 20.33 -19.14
CA GLU A 358 4.81 19.69 -18.98
C GLU A 358 5.62 19.68 -20.29
N GLN A 359 6.93 19.44 -20.17
CA GLN A 359 7.84 19.34 -21.32
C GLN A 359 8.03 17.90 -21.79
N ASP A 360 8.27 16.98 -20.85
CA ASP A 360 8.68 15.60 -21.11
C ASP A 360 7.54 14.61 -20.82
N VAL A 361 7.58 13.42 -21.43
CA VAL A 361 6.64 12.33 -21.11
C VAL A 361 7.10 11.57 -19.87
N SER A 362 6.19 11.32 -18.95
CA SER A 362 6.36 10.45 -17.77
C SER A 362 5.73 9.08 -18.01
N VAL A 363 6.20 8.07 -17.28
CA VAL A 363 5.53 6.76 -17.16
C VAL A 363 4.52 6.91 -16.02
N HIS A 364 3.27 6.51 -16.25
CA HIS A 364 2.18 6.68 -15.27
C HIS A 364 1.91 5.40 -14.46
N ASN A 365 2.17 4.24 -15.06
CA ASN A 365 2.01 2.94 -14.41
C ASN A 365 3.34 2.44 -13.76
N SER A 366 3.30 1.37 -12.98
CA SER A 366 4.47 0.69 -12.40
C SER A 366 4.85 -0.59 -13.20
N PRO A 367 5.88 -0.56 -14.08
CA PRO A 367 6.24 -1.72 -14.87
C PRO A 367 6.80 -2.87 -14.02
N SER A 368 6.17 -4.05 -14.08
CA SER A 368 6.43 -5.20 -13.18
C SER A 368 7.85 -5.81 -13.22
N ASP A 369 8.75 -5.30 -14.06
CA ASP A 369 10.16 -5.69 -14.12
C ASP A 369 11.06 -4.72 -13.30
N GLY A 370 10.47 -3.76 -12.56
CA GLY A 370 11.18 -2.69 -11.84
C GLY A 370 11.58 -1.49 -12.71
N GLY A 371 11.05 -1.42 -13.93
CA GLY A 371 11.35 -0.38 -14.92
C GLY A 371 10.91 -0.79 -16.33
N GLN A 372 10.93 0.16 -17.28
CA GLN A 372 10.49 -0.08 -18.65
C GLN A 372 11.25 -1.23 -19.32
N ARG A 373 10.53 -2.28 -19.71
CA ARG A 373 11.08 -3.35 -20.55
C ARG A 373 11.39 -2.83 -21.95
N LEU A 374 12.42 -3.42 -22.57
CA LEU A 374 12.72 -3.21 -23.99
C LEU A 374 11.68 -3.94 -24.85
N VAL A 375 10.78 -3.20 -25.50
CA VAL A 375 9.73 -3.70 -26.41
C VAL A 375 10.03 -3.30 -27.86
N PRO A 376 9.49 -3.99 -28.89
CA PRO A 376 9.82 -3.66 -30.29
C PRO A 376 8.84 -2.70 -30.98
N ASN A 377 7.63 -2.51 -30.42
CA ASN A 377 6.66 -1.55 -30.94
C ASN A 377 5.64 -1.11 -29.87
N GLY A 378 4.79 -0.16 -30.28
CA GLY A 378 3.66 0.34 -29.51
C GLY A 378 2.70 1.16 -30.37
N ILE A 379 1.64 1.66 -29.77
CA ILE A 379 0.68 2.57 -30.42
C ILE A 379 0.57 3.85 -29.60
N GLY A 380 0.61 5.00 -30.28
CA GLY A 380 0.56 6.30 -29.64
C GLY A 380 -0.01 7.38 -30.53
N PHE A 381 -0.08 8.59 -29.97
CA PHE A 381 -0.71 9.74 -30.61
C PHE A 381 0.21 10.96 -30.54
N ALA A 382 0.42 11.59 -31.69
CA ALA A 382 1.06 12.88 -31.80
C ALA A 382 0.01 13.97 -32.01
N THR A 383 0.23 15.16 -31.45
CA THR A 383 -0.59 16.34 -31.75
C THR A 383 -0.10 17.03 -33.02
N ALA A 384 -0.93 17.89 -33.60
CA ALA A 384 -0.42 18.92 -34.49
C ALA A 384 0.58 19.81 -33.71
N PRO A 385 1.67 20.30 -34.33
CA PRO A 385 2.58 21.24 -33.69
C PRO A 385 1.81 22.47 -33.21
N GLY A 386 1.80 22.69 -31.89
CA GLY A 386 1.12 23.82 -31.27
C GLY A 386 1.78 25.14 -31.63
N SER A 387 1.06 26.25 -31.44
CA SER A 387 1.55 27.58 -31.82
C SER A 387 2.75 28.08 -31.00
N GLY A 388 3.11 27.40 -29.89
CA GLY A 388 4.10 27.87 -28.92
C GLY A 388 3.67 29.17 -28.21
N ARG A 389 2.37 29.47 -28.22
CA ARG A 389 1.79 30.68 -27.62
C ARG A 389 0.84 30.28 -26.51
N LEU A 390 1.04 30.88 -25.33
CA LEU A 390 0.21 30.65 -24.16
C LEU A 390 -1.30 30.77 -24.47
N THR A 391 -2.02 29.65 -24.40
CA THR A 391 -3.48 29.59 -24.54
C THR A 391 -4.16 29.30 -23.21
N GLY A 392 -3.52 28.60 -22.28
CA GLY A 392 -4.01 28.36 -20.92
C GLY A 392 -2.89 28.29 -19.88
N LEU A 393 -3.30 28.06 -18.64
CA LEU A 393 -2.47 27.87 -17.45
C LEU A 393 -3.14 26.77 -16.63
N GLY A 394 -2.38 25.79 -16.15
CA GLY A 394 -2.82 24.79 -15.19
C GLY A 394 -1.90 24.83 -13.97
N PRO A 395 -2.09 25.76 -13.02
CA PRO A 395 -1.23 25.81 -11.86
C PRO A 395 -1.45 24.58 -10.98
N ALA A 396 -0.38 24.04 -10.41
CA ALA A 396 -0.38 22.85 -9.55
C ALA A 396 0.82 22.93 -8.58
N PRO A 397 0.87 22.13 -7.50
CA PRO A 397 2.10 21.88 -6.75
C PRO A 397 3.26 21.53 -7.68
N ALA A 398 4.47 21.99 -7.35
CA ALA A 398 5.67 21.74 -8.16
C ALA A 398 6.20 20.30 -8.02
N HIS A 399 5.74 19.60 -6.99
CA HIS A 399 5.93 18.17 -6.76
C HIS A 399 4.56 17.62 -6.40
N ASP A 400 4.10 16.65 -7.18
CA ASP A 400 2.86 15.93 -6.92
C ASP A 400 3.13 14.71 -6.04
N GLY A 401 2.09 14.26 -5.34
CA GLY A 401 2.14 13.25 -4.30
C GLY A 401 1.04 13.47 -3.27
N GLU A 402 0.97 12.54 -2.33
CA GLU A 402 0.06 12.56 -1.18
C GLU A 402 0.13 13.91 -0.44
N ASP A 403 -1.04 14.47 -0.11
CA ASP A 403 -1.21 15.75 0.58
C ASP A 403 -0.45 16.94 -0.02
N SER A 404 -0.16 16.92 -1.34
CA SER A 404 0.55 18.01 -2.04
C SER A 404 -0.27 19.32 -2.11
N ASP A 405 -1.60 19.22 -2.04
CA ASP A 405 -2.53 20.35 -1.97
C ASP A 405 -2.59 20.97 -0.55
N ARG A 406 -2.24 20.21 0.49
CA ARG A 406 -2.28 20.65 1.89
C ARG A 406 -1.10 21.56 2.21
N VAL A 407 -1.33 22.60 3.02
CA VAL A 407 -0.31 23.55 3.47
C VAL A 407 -0.57 24.02 4.91
N LEU A 408 0.34 23.68 5.83
CA LEU A 408 0.30 24.12 7.23
C LEU A 408 0.48 25.62 7.40
N SER A 409 -0.25 26.20 8.35
CA SER A 409 -0.24 27.64 8.59
C SER A 409 1.12 28.17 9.02
N GLY A 410 1.62 29.17 8.30
CA GLY A 410 2.95 29.74 8.48
C GLY A 410 4.04 29.14 7.56
N LEU A 411 3.77 27.98 6.95
CA LEU A 411 4.63 27.34 5.95
C LEU A 411 4.16 27.67 4.53
N SER A 412 4.84 27.12 3.52
CA SER A 412 4.58 27.39 2.11
C SER A 412 4.49 26.14 1.24
N ARG A 413 3.97 26.33 0.03
CA ARG A 413 3.98 25.35 -1.08
C ARG A 413 4.38 26.07 -2.36
N VAL A 414 5.25 25.45 -3.16
CA VAL A 414 5.70 25.96 -4.45
C VAL A 414 4.75 25.45 -5.53
N LEU A 415 4.23 26.38 -6.33
CA LEU A 415 3.34 26.09 -7.45
C LEU A 415 4.02 26.39 -8.79
N GLU A 416 3.94 25.44 -9.70
CA GLU A 416 4.23 25.62 -11.12
C GLU A 416 3.02 26.31 -11.79
N PRO A 417 3.19 27.12 -12.85
CA PRO A 417 2.08 27.78 -13.54
C PRO A 417 1.37 26.93 -14.61
N GLY A 418 1.92 25.76 -14.98
CA GLY A 418 1.43 24.87 -16.04
C GLY A 418 1.06 25.59 -17.33
N GLY A 419 1.91 26.50 -17.80
CA GLY A 419 1.64 27.29 -19.00
C GLY A 419 1.68 26.43 -20.24
N HIS A 420 0.64 26.47 -21.08
CA HIS A 420 0.53 25.62 -22.26
C HIS A 420 -0.05 26.34 -23.48
N ASP A 421 0.23 25.83 -24.68
CA ASP A 421 -0.46 26.21 -25.91
C ASP A 421 -1.67 25.32 -26.23
N GLU A 422 -2.31 25.52 -27.38
CA GLU A 422 -3.52 24.79 -27.76
C GLU A 422 -3.36 23.28 -27.95
N SER A 423 -2.13 22.74 -28.01
CA SER A 423 -1.90 21.27 -28.05
C SER A 423 -1.50 20.69 -26.70
N GLY A 424 -1.56 21.48 -25.63
CA GLY A 424 -1.13 21.10 -24.28
C GLY A 424 0.38 21.15 -24.07
N ALA A 425 1.17 21.55 -25.07
CA ALA A 425 2.63 21.62 -24.94
C ALA A 425 3.06 22.79 -24.05
N ALA A 426 4.09 22.57 -23.22
CA ALA A 426 4.68 23.59 -22.35
C ALA A 426 5.01 24.90 -23.08
N VAL A 427 4.57 26.01 -22.49
CA VAL A 427 4.92 27.38 -22.86
C VAL A 427 5.37 28.13 -21.61
N ALA A 428 6.62 28.57 -21.62
CA ALA A 428 7.19 29.40 -20.57
C ALA A 428 6.30 30.63 -20.30
N SER A 429 5.73 30.69 -19.08
CA SER A 429 4.81 31.73 -18.63
C SER A 429 5.38 32.45 -17.41
N ARG A 430 4.89 33.68 -17.17
CA ARG A 430 5.22 34.47 -15.97
C ARG A 430 3.95 35.14 -15.45
N PRO A 431 2.97 34.36 -14.96
CA PRO A 431 1.69 34.90 -14.54
C PRO A 431 1.82 35.80 -13.33
N LEU A 432 0.84 36.71 -13.19
CA LEU A 432 0.50 37.32 -11.92
C LEU A 432 -0.28 36.30 -11.09
N TRP A 433 0.07 36.19 -9.82
CA TRP A 433 -0.55 35.26 -8.89
C TRP A 433 -1.43 36.02 -7.88
N TYR A 434 -2.58 35.46 -7.53
CA TYR A 434 -3.42 35.91 -6.42
C TYR A 434 -4.19 34.73 -5.83
N THR A 435 -4.71 34.90 -4.62
CA THR A 435 -5.58 33.94 -3.94
C THR A 435 -6.99 34.52 -3.82
N THR A 436 -8.02 33.67 -3.80
CA THR A 436 -9.40 34.09 -3.48
C THR A 436 -9.58 34.46 -2.01
N ASN A 437 -8.76 33.94 -1.10
CA ASN A 437 -8.82 34.22 0.33
C ASN A 437 -7.47 34.74 0.91
N PRO A 438 -7.18 36.05 0.80
CA PRO A 438 -5.94 36.65 1.30
C PRO A 438 -5.80 36.71 2.83
N LEU A 439 -6.81 36.25 3.58
CA LEU A 439 -6.72 36.06 5.03
C LEU A 439 -6.02 34.74 5.36
N ARG A 440 -6.37 33.67 4.63
CA ARG A 440 -5.84 32.30 4.80
C ARG A 440 -4.54 32.00 4.06
N GLY A 441 -4.10 32.89 3.18
CA GLY A 441 -2.75 32.80 2.61
C GLY A 441 -2.38 33.98 1.73
N THR A 442 -1.15 33.96 1.18
CA THR A 442 -0.75 34.85 0.10
C THR A 442 0.20 34.16 -0.85
N VAL A 443 -0.03 34.31 -2.16
CA VAL A 443 0.87 33.79 -3.21
C VAL A 443 1.77 34.90 -3.79
N ARG A 444 3.04 34.59 -4.00
CA ARG A 444 4.03 35.46 -4.68
C ARG A 444 4.98 34.62 -5.53
N ASN A 445 5.03 34.90 -6.83
CA ASN A 445 5.93 34.22 -7.78
C ASN A 445 5.82 32.67 -7.72
N GLY A 446 4.60 32.14 -7.69
CA GLY A 446 4.34 30.69 -7.55
C GLY A 446 4.39 30.16 -6.11
N VAL A 447 4.99 30.88 -5.16
CA VAL A 447 5.07 30.43 -3.77
C VAL A 447 3.82 30.87 -3.02
N PHE A 448 2.97 29.93 -2.60
CA PHE A 448 1.85 30.18 -1.68
C PHE A 448 2.34 30.05 -0.25
N THR A 449 2.04 31.02 0.62
CA THR A 449 2.32 30.95 2.07
C THR A 449 1.00 30.97 2.83
N ALA A 450 0.75 29.92 3.60
CA ALA A 450 -0.46 29.69 4.39
C ALA A 450 -0.54 30.58 5.64
N ARG A 451 -1.75 30.76 6.18
CA ARG A 451 -2.03 31.53 7.39
C ARG A 451 -3.23 30.96 8.14
N ALA A 452 -3.08 30.82 9.45
CA ALA A 452 -4.15 30.45 10.37
C ALA A 452 -5.24 31.54 10.41
N ASP A 453 -6.47 31.18 10.81
CA ASP A 453 -7.41 32.23 11.21
C ASP A 453 -6.93 32.89 12.51
N TRP A 454 -7.34 34.14 12.68
CA TRP A 454 -6.97 34.95 13.84
C TRP A 454 -7.90 34.71 15.03
N ARG A 455 -9.03 34.01 14.83
CA ARG A 455 -9.97 33.58 15.86
C ARG A 455 -9.67 32.16 16.32
N ASP A 456 -9.39 31.29 15.36
CA ASP A 456 -9.22 29.86 15.54
C ASP A 456 -8.00 29.41 14.73
N LYS A 457 -7.00 28.87 15.43
CA LYS A 457 -5.72 28.48 14.82
C LYS A 457 -5.76 27.06 14.24
N ALA A 458 -6.78 26.27 14.58
CA ALA A 458 -7.01 24.92 14.07
C ALA A 458 -7.98 24.92 12.87
N GLU A 459 -8.90 25.90 12.78
CA GLU A 459 -9.85 26.02 11.65
C GLU A 459 -9.14 25.83 10.29
N ARG A 460 -9.47 24.77 9.55
CA ARG A 460 -8.96 24.51 8.18
C ARG A 460 -9.70 25.36 7.14
N ALA A 461 -9.12 25.57 5.96
CA ALA A 461 -9.81 26.28 4.87
C ALA A 461 -9.28 25.96 3.46
N GLU A 462 -10.18 25.63 2.54
CA GLU A 462 -9.89 25.63 1.09
C GLU A 462 -9.57 27.04 0.58
N VAL A 463 -8.58 27.14 -0.31
CA VAL A 463 -8.12 28.40 -0.91
C VAL A 463 -7.75 28.21 -2.37
N ASP A 464 -8.50 28.84 -3.30
CA ASP A 464 -8.06 28.88 -4.69
C ASP A 464 -6.82 29.77 -4.85
N VAL A 465 -5.80 29.25 -5.49
CA VAL A 465 -4.62 29.98 -5.96
C VAL A 465 -4.69 30.12 -7.48
N VAL A 466 -4.76 31.37 -7.95
CA VAL A 466 -5.07 31.70 -9.34
C VAL A 466 -3.87 32.33 -10.04
N ALA A 467 -3.41 31.67 -11.09
CA ALA A 467 -2.42 32.20 -12.03
C ALA A 467 -3.12 32.96 -13.16
N THR A 468 -2.64 34.15 -13.54
CA THR A 468 -3.14 34.87 -14.71
C THR A 468 -2.07 35.56 -15.54
N GLU A 469 -2.07 35.33 -16.85
CA GLU A 469 -1.25 36.07 -17.80
C GLU A 469 -2.11 36.59 -18.97
N ARG A 470 -2.10 37.92 -19.17
CA ARG A 470 -2.91 38.66 -20.16
C ARG A 470 -4.42 38.45 -19.98
N LEU A 471 -4.99 37.49 -20.71
CA LEU A 471 -6.40 37.10 -20.69
C LEU A 471 -6.55 35.59 -20.40
N ARG A 472 -5.48 34.91 -19.97
CA ARG A 472 -5.48 33.50 -19.59
C ARG A 472 -5.49 33.40 -18.07
N LYS A 473 -6.14 32.35 -17.58
CA LYS A 473 -6.28 32.04 -16.17
C LYS A 473 -6.27 30.53 -16.00
N GLY A 474 -5.71 30.10 -14.88
CA GLY A 474 -5.85 28.76 -14.31
C GLY A 474 -5.88 28.89 -12.80
N SER A 475 -6.42 27.89 -12.12
CA SER A 475 -6.52 27.85 -10.66
C SER A 475 -6.33 26.43 -10.16
N THR A 476 -5.72 26.30 -8.99
CA THR A 476 -5.71 25.10 -8.15
C THR A 476 -6.25 25.46 -6.78
N THR A 477 -6.83 24.49 -6.08
CA THR A 477 -7.28 24.61 -4.69
C THR A 477 -6.18 24.08 -3.80
N LEU A 478 -5.89 24.78 -2.69
CA LEU A 478 -5.02 24.29 -1.63
C LEU A 478 -5.78 24.25 -0.31
N THR A 479 -5.53 23.24 0.50
CA THR A 479 -6.11 23.06 1.82
C THR A 479 -5.20 23.67 2.88
N VAL A 480 -5.62 24.79 3.49
CA VAL A 480 -4.84 25.46 4.54
C VAL A 480 -5.14 24.85 5.90
N LEU A 481 -4.21 24.05 6.41
CA LEU A 481 -4.26 23.39 7.72
C LEU A 481 -3.97 24.36 8.88
N GLY A 482 -4.05 23.86 10.12
CA GLY A 482 -3.77 24.62 11.34
C GLY A 482 -2.31 25.08 11.47
N GLU A 483 -1.98 25.74 12.58
CA GLU A 483 -0.57 25.94 12.94
C GLU A 483 0.06 24.58 13.31
N PRO A 484 1.28 24.26 12.81
CA PRO A 484 1.92 23.00 13.17
C PRO A 484 2.29 22.99 14.66
N GLU A 485 2.04 21.87 15.32
CA GLU A 485 2.43 21.61 16.71
C GLU A 485 3.56 20.57 16.81
N ARG A 486 3.66 19.64 15.84
CA ARG A 486 4.76 18.68 15.70
C ARG A 486 5.45 18.77 14.34
N LEU A 487 6.75 18.45 14.31
CA LEU A 487 7.47 18.03 13.10
C LEU A 487 7.86 16.55 13.23
N GLY A 488 8.02 15.88 12.11
CA GLY A 488 8.65 14.56 12.04
C GLY A 488 9.48 14.42 10.77
N THR A 489 10.14 13.27 10.60
CA THR A 489 10.90 12.94 9.39
C THR A 489 10.41 11.62 8.80
N SER A 490 10.62 11.40 7.50
CA SER A 490 10.27 10.13 6.84
C SER A 490 11.11 8.92 7.29
N THR A 491 12.10 9.14 8.16
CA THR A 491 12.96 8.14 8.80
C THR A 491 13.68 8.83 9.95
N GLU A 492 13.73 8.19 11.11
CA GLU A 492 14.51 8.64 12.26
C GLU A 492 16.02 8.37 12.08
N ARG A 493 16.41 7.42 11.22
CA ARG A 493 17.78 6.92 11.13
C ARG A 493 18.20 6.59 9.70
N LEU A 494 19.12 7.36 9.16
CA LEU A 494 19.71 7.08 7.85
C LEU A 494 20.98 6.22 7.98
N ALA A 495 20.94 5.00 7.47
CA ALA A 495 22.10 4.10 7.36
C ALA A 495 22.78 4.23 5.99
N LEU A 496 24.00 4.77 5.96
CA LEU A 496 24.83 4.93 4.76
C LEU A 496 26.01 3.94 4.78
N SER A 497 26.25 3.23 3.69
CA SER A 497 27.19 2.10 3.64
C SER A 497 28.68 2.49 3.75
N ASP A 498 29.08 3.59 3.10
CA ASP A 498 30.47 3.99 2.86
C ASP A 498 30.55 5.42 2.27
N GLU A 499 31.76 5.93 1.99
CA GLU A 499 31.95 7.27 1.40
C GLU A 499 31.26 7.39 0.04
N GLY A 500 30.46 8.44 -0.15
CA GLY A 500 29.69 8.66 -1.38
C GLY A 500 28.35 7.92 -1.45
N ALA A 501 28.04 7.04 -0.48
CA ALA A 501 26.70 6.47 -0.35
C ALA A 501 25.65 7.57 -0.12
N THR A 502 24.46 7.38 -0.67
CA THR A 502 23.36 8.36 -0.62
C THR A 502 22.08 7.76 -0.04
N GLY A 503 21.36 8.56 0.73
CA GLY A 503 19.99 8.29 1.13
C GLY A 503 19.16 9.57 1.12
N THR A 504 17.87 9.49 1.44
CA THR A 504 16.95 10.63 1.40
C THR A 504 16.03 10.65 2.62
N PHE A 505 15.60 11.84 3.03
CA PHE A 505 14.51 12.01 3.99
C PHE A 505 13.60 13.17 3.59
N GLN A 506 12.34 13.12 4.02
CA GLN A 506 11.40 14.25 4.01
C GLN A 506 11.17 14.74 5.44
N VAL A 507 10.74 16.00 5.56
CA VAL A 507 10.27 16.58 6.81
C VAL A 507 8.76 16.73 6.70
N TYR A 508 8.03 16.26 7.71
CA TYR A 508 6.58 16.41 7.82
C TYR A 508 6.27 17.37 8.95
N GLY A 509 5.13 18.05 8.86
CA GLY A 509 4.52 18.77 9.97
C GLY A 509 3.10 18.26 10.20
N TYR A 510 2.62 18.44 11.43
CA TYR A 510 1.28 18.04 11.85
C TYR A 510 0.67 19.16 12.69
N ASP A 511 -0.60 19.49 12.47
CA ASP A 511 -1.36 20.40 13.34
C ASP A 511 -1.95 19.67 14.56
N ALA A 512 -2.65 20.43 15.42
CA ALA A 512 -3.22 19.94 16.68
C ALA A 512 -4.26 18.82 16.52
N ASP A 513 -4.92 18.75 15.36
CA ASP A 513 -5.91 17.72 15.04
C ASP A 513 -5.27 16.51 14.33
N GLY A 514 -3.93 16.51 14.16
CA GLY A 514 -3.19 15.44 13.52
C GLY A 514 -3.04 15.56 12.00
N TYR A 515 -3.56 16.63 11.37
CA TYR A 515 -3.50 16.74 9.90
C TYR A 515 -2.07 16.98 9.43
N GLY A 516 -1.60 16.08 8.57
CA GLY A 516 -0.23 16.04 8.06
C GLY A 516 -0.03 16.76 6.73
N THR A 517 1.22 17.12 6.43
CA THR A 517 1.75 17.25 5.06
C THR A 517 3.28 17.42 5.09
N TRP A 518 3.96 17.15 3.97
CA TRP A 518 5.39 17.39 3.83
C TRP A 518 5.71 18.90 3.79
N VAL A 519 6.79 19.28 4.46
CA VAL A 519 7.28 20.66 4.53
C VAL A 519 8.24 20.93 3.37
N GLU A 520 7.97 21.99 2.61
CA GLU A 520 8.88 22.46 1.56
C GLU A 520 10.31 22.68 2.09
N PRO A 521 11.36 22.15 1.45
CA PRO A 521 12.75 22.31 1.90
C PRO A 521 13.18 23.77 2.14
N ARG A 522 12.56 24.72 1.43
CA ARG A 522 12.77 26.18 1.58
C ARG A 522 12.38 26.76 2.94
N ASP A 523 11.50 26.08 3.68
CA ASP A 523 10.97 26.50 4.99
C ASP A 523 11.66 25.76 6.15
N VAL A 524 12.58 24.84 5.83
CA VAL A 524 13.37 24.06 6.78
C VAL A 524 14.77 24.65 6.91
N GLU A 525 15.18 25.00 8.13
CA GLU A 525 16.58 25.25 8.49
C GLU A 525 17.24 23.95 8.97
N LEU A 526 18.39 23.59 8.39
CA LEU A 526 19.13 22.37 8.72
C LEU A 526 20.44 22.65 9.47
N GLU A 527 20.68 21.90 10.54
CA GLU A 527 21.96 21.84 11.27
C GLU A 527 22.49 20.40 11.30
N TYR A 528 23.71 20.17 10.82
CA TYR A 528 24.36 18.85 10.78
C TYR A 528 25.89 18.99 10.76
N ASP A 529 26.64 17.88 10.86
CA ASP A 529 28.11 17.88 10.72
C ASP A 529 28.54 17.76 9.23
N PRO A 530 29.05 18.84 8.59
CA PRO A 530 29.44 18.84 7.19
C PRO A 530 30.77 18.13 6.90
N SER A 531 31.40 17.51 7.91
CA SER A 531 32.55 16.62 7.73
C SER A 531 32.16 15.14 7.63
N VAL A 532 30.92 14.79 8.02
CA VAL A 532 30.39 13.42 7.97
C VAL A 532 29.39 13.25 6.82
N VAL A 533 28.48 14.21 6.64
CA VAL A 533 27.46 14.19 5.58
C VAL A 533 27.34 15.53 4.87
N ARG A 534 26.88 15.51 3.62
CA ARG A 534 26.34 16.68 2.90
C ARG A 534 24.85 16.46 2.71
N VAL A 535 24.03 17.44 3.09
CA VAL A 535 22.59 17.45 2.79
C VAL A 535 22.33 18.45 1.65
N GLU A 536 21.52 18.08 0.67
CA GLU A 536 21.14 18.90 -0.48
C GLU A 536 19.62 18.81 -0.72
N GLU A 537 18.98 19.95 -1.02
CA GLU A 537 17.58 20.01 -1.45
C GLU A 537 17.37 19.25 -2.78
N ARG A 538 16.31 18.45 -2.88
CA ARG A 538 15.93 17.67 -4.05
C ARG A 538 14.41 17.66 -4.22
N GLY A 539 13.86 18.78 -4.66
CA GLY A 539 12.42 18.94 -4.86
C GLY A 539 11.67 19.01 -3.54
N ASP A 540 10.87 17.99 -3.25
CA ASP A 540 10.06 17.81 -2.02
C ASP A 540 10.83 17.20 -0.84
N ARG A 541 12.12 16.86 -1.03
CA ARG A 541 12.93 16.08 -0.07
C ARG A 541 14.38 16.54 0.02
N PHE A 542 15.11 15.94 0.96
CA PHE A 542 16.54 16.13 1.15
C PHE A 542 17.32 14.88 0.76
N ALA A 543 18.38 15.04 -0.03
CA ALA A 543 19.37 13.99 -0.28
C ALA A 543 20.58 14.17 0.63
N VAL A 544 20.98 13.09 1.31
CA VAL A 544 22.13 13.03 2.21
C VAL A 544 23.21 12.19 1.53
N THR A 545 24.42 12.73 1.37
CA THR A 545 25.60 12.03 0.87
C THR A 545 26.63 11.84 1.99
N ALA A 546 27.14 10.63 2.18
CA ALA A 546 28.27 10.35 3.06
C ALA A 546 29.57 10.99 2.54
N LEU A 547 30.33 11.64 3.42
CA LEU A 547 31.61 12.34 3.10
C LEU A 547 32.85 11.68 3.72
N ALA A 548 32.68 10.54 4.38
CA ALA A 548 33.76 9.76 4.98
C ALA A 548 33.42 8.27 4.92
N ASP A 549 34.42 7.39 4.94
CA ASP A 549 34.20 5.92 5.04
C ASP A 549 33.43 5.51 6.31
N ARG A 550 33.53 6.31 7.38
CA ARG A 550 32.92 6.07 8.69
C ARG A 550 32.58 7.36 9.41
N GLY A 551 31.43 7.41 10.08
CA GLY A 551 31.04 8.54 10.92
C GLY A 551 29.62 8.43 11.47
N ALA A 552 29.21 9.45 12.22
CA ALA A 552 27.86 9.62 12.73
C ALA A 552 27.55 11.12 12.85
N ALA A 553 26.34 11.53 12.52
CA ALA A 553 25.88 12.91 12.61
C ALA A 553 24.38 12.96 12.94
N VAL A 554 23.99 13.84 13.86
CA VAL A 554 22.57 14.21 14.02
C VAL A 554 22.27 15.31 13.00
N ILE A 555 21.25 15.09 12.18
CA ILE A 555 20.67 16.11 11.30
C ILE A 555 19.47 16.67 12.04
N THR A 556 19.47 17.98 12.26
CA THR A 556 18.39 18.72 12.94
C THR A 556 17.65 19.54 11.91
N ALA A 557 16.33 19.35 11.81
CA ALA A 557 15.43 20.10 10.95
C ALA A 557 14.55 21.04 11.78
N LYS A 558 14.43 22.31 11.35
CA LYS A 558 13.66 23.33 12.05
C LYS A 558 12.71 24.04 11.08
N ALA A 559 11.43 24.03 11.36
CA ALA A 559 10.39 24.72 10.59
C ALA A 559 9.33 25.29 11.56
N ALA A 560 8.70 26.41 11.21
CA ALA A 560 7.70 27.11 12.04
C ALA A 560 8.11 27.47 13.51
N GLY A 561 9.37 27.24 13.91
CA GLY A 561 9.84 27.38 15.30
C GLY A 561 9.88 26.06 16.08
N LEU A 562 9.40 24.97 15.49
CA LEU A 562 9.54 23.59 15.96
C LEU A 562 10.91 23.01 15.54
N THR A 563 11.26 21.84 16.06
CA THR A 563 12.50 21.12 15.75
C THR A 563 12.22 19.61 15.76
N THR A 564 12.85 18.88 14.85
CA THR A 564 12.93 17.41 14.86
C THR A 564 14.30 16.96 14.38
N HIS A 565 14.68 15.71 14.66
CA HIS A 565 16.02 15.16 14.49
C HIS A 565 15.99 13.80 13.77
N LEU A 566 17.01 13.55 12.94
CA LEU A 566 17.33 12.20 12.48
C LEU A 566 18.83 11.89 12.64
N ALA A 567 19.16 10.62 12.89
CA ALA A 567 20.53 10.15 13.04
C ALA A 567 21.07 9.60 11.71
N ALA A 568 22.04 10.28 11.10
CA ALA A 568 22.79 9.74 9.97
C ALA A 568 24.02 8.96 10.49
N SER A 569 24.13 7.69 10.10
CA SER A 569 25.26 6.82 10.43
C SER A 569 25.94 6.37 9.14
N VAL A 570 27.28 6.37 9.13
CA VAL A 570 28.08 6.04 7.95
C VAL A 570 29.07 4.92 8.28
N GLY A 571 29.01 3.84 7.51
CA GLY A 571 29.87 2.68 7.63
C GLY A 571 29.58 1.78 8.84
N SER A 572 29.58 0.46 8.62
CA SER A 572 29.45 -0.54 9.69
C SER A 572 30.74 -1.32 9.95
N GLU A 573 30.82 -1.98 11.10
CA GLU A 573 31.84 -2.98 11.42
C GLU A 573 31.17 -4.33 11.74
N PRO A 574 31.56 -5.43 11.07
CA PRO A 574 31.11 -6.77 11.45
C PRO A 574 31.73 -7.16 12.79
N ARG A 575 30.91 -7.58 13.75
CA ARG A 575 31.35 -8.12 15.04
C ARG A 575 30.70 -9.48 15.28
N VAL A 576 31.49 -10.48 15.68
CA VAL A 576 30.96 -11.78 16.11
C VAL A 576 30.30 -11.60 17.48
N LEU A 577 28.99 -11.84 17.54
CA LEU A 577 28.18 -11.83 18.76
C LEU A 577 28.29 -13.18 19.49
N ALA A 578 28.31 -14.29 18.74
CA ALA A 578 28.66 -15.62 19.25
C ALA A 578 29.23 -16.51 18.13
N PRO A 579 30.31 -17.27 18.37
CA PRO A 579 30.92 -18.13 17.34
C PRO A 579 30.09 -19.40 17.06
N LEU A 580 29.17 -19.78 17.95
CA LEU A 580 28.34 -20.99 17.83
C LEU A 580 29.14 -22.32 17.78
N ASP A 581 30.26 -22.41 18.50
CA ASP A 581 31.12 -23.62 18.68
C ASP A 581 30.42 -24.80 19.44
N GLY A 582 29.24 -25.23 18.97
CA GLY A 582 28.45 -26.32 19.56
C GLY A 582 27.49 -25.91 20.69
N PRO A 583 26.84 -26.89 21.35
CA PRO A 583 25.65 -26.66 22.18
C PRO A 583 25.91 -26.09 23.59
N GLY A 584 27.16 -25.78 23.94
CA GLY A 584 27.48 -25.21 25.25
C GLY A 584 26.99 -23.77 25.35
N GLY A 585 26.18 -23.45 26.37
CA GLY A 585 25.59 -22.12 26.52
C GLY A 585 24.30 -21.91 25.72
N TRP A 586 23.73 -22.97 25.10
CA TRP A 586 22.53 -22.91 24.29
C TRP A 586 21.52 -23.99 24.70
N ARG A 587 20.22 -23.70 24.53
CA ARG A 587 19.10 -24.59 24.81
C ARG A 587 18.15 -24.67 23.62
N ALA A 588 17.69 -25.88 23.31
CA ALA A 588 16.56 -26.09 22.42
C ALA A 588 15.24 -25.95 23.20
N SER A 589 14.24 -25.33 22.58
CA SER A 589 12.83 -25.43 22.99
C SER A 589 11.94 -25.49 21.75
N VAL A 590 10.64 -25.74 21.91
CA VAL A 590 9.72 -25.95 20.79
C VAL A 590 8.35 -25.36 21.04
N TYR A 591 7.61 -25.08 19.96
CA TYR A 591 6.18 -24.78 20.00
C TYR A 591 5.45 -25.42 18.79
N PRO A 592 4.27 -26.03 18.97
CA PRO A 592 3.68 -26.46 20.24
C PRO A 592 4.44 -27.68 20.80
N SER A 593 4.02 -28.26 21.93
CA SER A 593 4.69 -29.42 22.53
C SER A 593 4.68 -30.71 21.67
N ALA A 594 3.97 -30.71 20.53
CA ALA A 594 3.87 -31.82 19.59
C ALA A 594 5.08 -31.97 18.64
N VAL A 595 5.91 -30.93 18.48
CA VAL A 595 7.12 -30.93 17.62
C VAL A 595 8.39 -31.34 18.39
N GLY A 596 9.57 -31.26 17.76
CA GLY A 596 10.84 -31.65 18.40
C GLY A 596 12.04 -30.80 17.97
N ALA A 597 12.98 -30.58 18.90
CA ALA A 597 14.25 -29.92 18.67
C ALA A 597 15.34 -30.47 19.60
N ALA A 598 16.57 -30.60 19.10
CA ALA A 598 17.75 -30.98 19.87
C ALA A 598 18.99 -30.25 19.34
N LEU A 599 19.88 -29.84 20.24
CA LEU A 599 21.15 -29.22 19.88
C LEU A 599 22.30 -30.24 19.94
N SER A 600 23.15 -30.25 18.91
CA SER A 600 24.35 -31.08 18.85
C SER A 600 25.55 -30.30 18.29
N ALA A 601 26.77 -30.81 18.49
CA ALA A 601 27.94 -30.25 17.84
C ALA A 601 28.07 -30.84 16.42
N ALA A 602 28.43 -29.99 15.46
CA ALA A 602 28.75 -30.38 14.08
C ALA A 602 30.08 -29.75 13.63
N GLN A 603 30.46 -29.97 12.38
CA GLN A 603 31.58 -29.30 11.73
C GLN A 603 31.14 -27.90 11.28
N GLY A 604 31.84 -26.86 11.72
CA GLY A 604 31.64 -25.47 11.30
C GLY A 604 32.18 -25.20 9.89
N ARG A 605 31.86 -24.02 9.35
CA ARG A 605 32.21 -23.53 8.02
C ARG A 605 33.72 -23.57 7.79
N ASP A 606 34.48 -23.06 8.75
CA ASP A 606 35.94 -22.92 8.65
C ASP A 606 36.69 -24.16 9.17
N GLY A 607 35.99 -25.29 9.32
CA GLY A 607 36.52 -26.55 9.84
C GLY A 607 36.61 -26.63 11.37
N GLY A 608 36.08 -25.61 12.07
CA GLY A 608 35.88 -25.59 13.53
C GLY A 608 34.67 -26.41 13.98
N GLN A 609 34.10 -26.07 15.14
CA GLN A 609 32.82 -26.61 15.58
C GLN A 609 31.69 -25.67 15.17
N GLY A 610 30.52 -26.23 14.84
CA GLY A 610 29.30 -25.47 14.62
C GLY A 610 28.15 -26.01 15.48
N LEU A 611 27.12 -25.21 15.67
CA LEU A 611 25.92 -25.54 16.44
C LEU A 611 24.87 -26.14 15.51
N ALA A 612 24.60 -27.43 15.66
CA ALA A 612 23.52 -28.07 14.90
C ALA A 612 22.20 -28.04 15.68
N LEU A 613 21.13 -27.69 14.97
CA LEU A 613 19.74 -27.87 15.38
C LEU A 613 19.16 -29.04 14.59
N ASP A 614 19.00 -30.18 15.24
CA ASP A 614 18.21 -31.31 14.73
C ASP A 614 16.74 -31.06 15.09
N TYR A 615 15.83 -30.98 14.12
CA TYR A 615 14.44 -30.55 14.34
C TYR A 615 13.39 -31.45 13.66
N ARG A 616 12.17 -31.41 14.19
CA ARG A 616 10.98 -32.11 13.69
C ARG A 616 9.77 -31.19 13.75
N LEU A 617 9.39 -30.60 12.62
CA LEU A 617 8.21 -29.73 12.48
C LEU A 617 7.04 -30.56 11.93
N THR A 618 6.65 -31.60 12.68
CA THR A 618 5.58 -32.54 12.31
C THR A 618 4.55 -32.77 13.42
N GLY A 619 3.33 -33.15 13.02
CA GLY A 619 2.31 -33.73 13.91
C GLY A 619 1.17 -32.79 14.33
N THR A 620 1.10 -31.59 13.76
CA THR A 620 0.02 -30.61 13.94
C THR A 620 -0.03 -29.70 12.71
N THR A 621 -1.17 -29.05 12.46
CA THR A 621 -1.35 -28.06 11.38
C THR A 621 -1.08 -26.62 11.82
N ALA A 622 -1.23 -26.30 13.12
CA ALA A 622 -0.86 -25.00 13.70
C ALA A 622 0.65 -24.72 13.59
N THR A 623 1.09 -23.47 13.66
CA THR A 623 2.50 -23.03 13.50
C THR A 623 3.50 -23.83 14.35
N ARG A 624 4.58 -24.30 13.72
CA ARG A 624 5.56 -25.25 14.27
C ARG A 624 6.94 -24.61 14.34
N ALA A 625 7.52 -24.43 15.52
CA ALA A 625 8.81 -23.78 15.71
C ALA A 625 9.80 -24.62 16.55
N ALA A 626 11.07 -24.56 16.16
CA ALA A 626 12.21 -25.15 16.85
C ALA A 626 13.21 -24.04 17.21
N TYR A 627 13.26 -23.66 18.50
CA TYR A 627 14.01 -22.51 18.98
C TYR A 627 15.40 -22.87 19.49
N VAL A 628 16.38 -22.03 19.15
CA VAL A 628 17.74 -21.99 19.70
C VAL A 628 17.86 -20.75 20.59
N SER A 629 17.89 -20.95 21.91
CA SER A 629 18.00 -19.87 22.90
C SER A 629 19.36 -19.91 23.61
N PRO A 630 20.06 -18.78 23.79
CA PRO A 630 21.25 -18.75 24.62
C PRO A 630 20.87 -18.89 26.10
N ASP A 631 21.81 -19.33 26.93
CA ASP A 631 21.57 -19.55 28.37
C ASP A 631 21.24 -18.26 29.11
N GLN A 632 21.77 -17.14 28.62
CA GLN A 632 21.42 -15.76 28.95
C GLN A 632 21.27 -15.01 27.62
N PRO A 633 20.28 -14.11 27.46
CA PRO A 633 20.16 -13.29 26.25
C PRO A 633 21.45 -12.54 25.91
N LEU A 634 21.75 -12.42 24.62
CA LEU A 634 22.97 -11.77 24.14
C LEU A 634 22.69 -10.29 23.86
N PRO A 635 23.27 -9.33 24.62
CA PRO A 635 23.04 -7.91 24.36
C PRO A 635 23.63 -7.52 23.00
N LEU A 636 22.85 -6.81 22.18
CA LEU A 636 23.34 -6.24 20.94
C LEU A 636 24.18 -4.99 21.25
N PRO A 637 25.32 -4.78 20.57
CA PRO A 637 26.01 -3.51 20.62
C PRO A 637 25.13 -2.36 20.14
N GLU A 638 25.19 -1.23 20.84
CA GLU A 638 24.63 0.04 20.40
C GLU A 638 25.11 0.40 18.98
N GLY A 639 24.20 0.89 18.13
CA GLY A 639 24.47 1.10 16.71
C GLY A 639 24.41 -0.16 15.83
N THR A 640 23.90 -1.30 16.32
CA THR A 640 23.66 -2.48 15.47
C THR A 640 22.55 -2.18 14.45
N GLN A 641 22.90 -2.27 13.17
CA GLN A 641 22.00 -2.09 12.02
C GLN A 641 21.47 -3.42 11.46
N ARG A 642 22.26 -4.50 11.58
CA ARG A 642 21.94 -5.81 10.98
C ARG A 642 22.42 -6.95 11.88
N ILE A 643 21.73 -8.08 11.86
CA ILE A 643 22.11 -9.33 12.52
C ILE A 643 22.17 -10.45 11.49
N GLY A 644 23.19 -11.30 11.54
CA GLY A 644 23.38 -12.37 10.56
C GLY A 644 24.14 -13.58 11.10
N VAL A 645 24.06 -14.70 10.38
CA VAL A 645 24.62 -15.98 10.79
C VAL A 645 24.97 -16.82 9.56
N TRP A 646 26.02 -17.66 9.65
CA TRP A 646 26.27 -18.68 8.63
C TRP A 646 25.40 -19.90 8.89
N VAL A 647 24.70 -20.36 7.85
CA VAL A 647 23.78 -21.49 7.90
C VAL A 647 24.18 -22.53 6.87
N ASN A 648 24.42 -23.75 7.33
CA ASN A 648 24.49 -24.94 6.48
C ASN A 648 23.07 -25.48 6.31
N GLY A 649 22.47 -25.20 5.15
CA GLY A 649 21.08 -25.58 4.85
C GLY A 649 20.93 -27.08 4.58
N ASP A 650 19.70 -27.58 4.77
CA ASP A 650 19.30 -28.97 4.51
C ASP A 650 18.29 -29.13 3.36
N GLY A 651 17.92 -28.02 2.70
CA GLY A 651 16.99 -27.98 1.57
C GLY A 651 15.56 -28.36 1.94
N LYS A 652 15.09 -27.96 3.13
CA LYS A 652 13.76 -28.25 3.65
C LYS A 652 12.77 -27.10 3.63
N GLY A 653 13.21 -25.87 3.32
CA GLY A 653 12.34 -24.71 3.20
C GLY A 653 11.94 -24.06 4.54
N ALA A 654 12.51 -24.48 5.67
CA ALA A 654 12.18 -23.87 6.96
C ALA A 654 12.49 -22.37 7.00
N TRP A 655 11.56 -21.58 7.50
CA TRP A 655 11.70 -20.13 7.70
C TRP A 655 12.61 -19.88 8.92
N LEU A 656 13.69 -19.13 8.73
CA LEU A 656 14.66 -18.81 9.77
C LEU A 656 14.44 -17.38 10.30
N ARG A 657 14.21 -17.26 11.61
CA ARG A 657 13.86 -15.99 12.29
C ARG A 657 14.73 -15.76 13.53
N ALA A 658 14.83 -14.51 13.97
CA ALA A 658 15.46 -14.12 15.23
C ALA A 658 14.54 -13.22 16.07
N GLU A 659 14.47 -13.44 17.39
CA GLU A 659 13.74 -12.59 18.34
C GLU A 659 14.73 -11.77 19.17
N LEU A 660 14.55 -10.45 19.08
CA LEU A 660 15.17 -9.46 19.94
C LEU A 660 14.19 -9.05 21.04
N ARG A 661 14.72 -8.56 22.16
CA ARG A 661 13.94 -7.89 23.21
C ARG A 661 14.62 -6.64 23.73
N ASP A 662 13.83 -5.61 24.02
CA ASP A 662 14.28 -4.33 24.56
C ASP A 662 14.45 -4.38 26.09
N ALA A 663 14.87 -3.27 26.71
CA ALA A 663 14.97 -3.16 28.18
C ALA A 663 13.64 -3.47 28.93
N GLY A 664 12.48 -3.10 28.37
CA GLY A 664 11.15 -3.42 28.91
C GLY A 664 10.74 -4.90 28.81
N ASN A 665 11.47 -5.69 28.01
CA ASN A 665 11.18 -7.06 27.62
C ASN A 665 10.03 -7.21 26.60
N ALA A 666 9.70 -6.14 25.88
CA ALA A 666 9.01 -6.16 24.59
C ALA A 666 9.78 -7.01 23.58
N ALA A 667 9.11 -7.54 22.56
CA ALA A 667 9.70 -8.43 21.56
C ALA A 667 9.65 -7.83 20.15
N SER A 668 10.72 -8.03 19.40
CA SER A 668 10.80 -7.66 17.99
C SER A 668 11.39 -8.85 17.22
N VAL A 669 10.71 -9.32 16.18
CA VAL A 669 11.15 -10.46 15.38
C VAL A 669 11.67 -9.97 14.04
N VAL A 670 12.80 -10.53 13.59
CA VAL A 670 13.39 -10.24 12.27
C VAL A 670 13.61 -11.54 11.49
N ASP A 671 13.38 -11.48 10.19
CA ASP A 671 13.47 -12.62 9.28
C ASP A 671 14.87 -12.71 8.69
N LEU A 672 15.61 -13.77 9.06
CA LEU A 672 16.96 -14.01 8.57
C LEU A 672 16.93 -14.58 7.14
N GLU A 673 15.98 -15.49 6.87
CA GLU A 673 15.68 -16.03 5.54
C GLU A 673 14.30 -16.67 5.55
N LEU A 674 13.45 -16.37 4.55
CA LEU A 674 12.08 -16.88 4.46
C LEU A 674 12.01 -18.40 4.20
N GLU A 675 12.92 -18.98 3.41
CA GLU A 675 12.96 -20.42 3.13
C GLU A 675 14.40 -20.93 3.03
N VAL A 676 14.78 -21.91 3.87
CA VAL A 676 16.07 -22.62 3.73
C VAL A 676 15.97 -23.75 2.70
N ASP A 677 15.88 -23.38 1.43
CA ASP A 677 15.71 -24.29 0.26
C ASP A 677 17.03 -24.90 -0.26
N TRP A 678 18.17 -24.37 0.17
CA TRP A 678 19.50 -24.79 -0.29
C TRP A 678 20.16 -25.83 0.63
N THR A 679 21.21 -26.47 0.10
CA THR A 679 22.14 -27.29 0.87
C THR A 679 23.54 -26.67 0.88
N GLY A 680 24.22 -26.66 2.04
CA GLY A 680 25.57 -26.07 2.17
C GLY A 680 25.57 -24.70 2.86
N TRP A 681 26.76 -24.15 3.07
CA TRP A 681 26.96 -22.89 3.79
C TRP A 681 26.57 -21.65 2.97
N ARG A 682 25.63 -20.87 3.49
CA ARG A 682 25.23 -19.53 3.05
C ARG A 682 25.23 -18.59 4.25
N TYR A 683 25.56 -17.32 4.04
CA TYR A 683 25.37 -16.29 5.06
C TYR A 683 24.00 -15.65 4.84
N VAL A 684 23.26 -15.49 5.93
CA VAL A 684 21.93 -14.88 5.94
C VAL A 684 21.91 -13.78 6.99
N GLU A 685 21.25 -12.66 6.70
CA GLU A 685 21.22 -11.49 7.58
C GLU A 685 19.96 -10.67 7.40
N ALA A 686 19.43 -10.18 8.52
CA ALA A 686 18.30 -9.27 8.59
C ALA A 686 18.77 -7.87 8.93
N ALA A 687 18.14 -6.84 8.35
CA ALA A 687 18.19 -5.51 8.94
C ALA A 687 17.39 -5.51 10.26
N LEU A 688 17.82 -4.71 11.23
CA LEU A 688 16.97 -4.37 12.37
C LEU A 688 16.00 -3.27 11.93
N PRO A 689 14.72 -3.32 12.36
CA PRO A 689 13.81 -2.19 12.23
C PRO A 689 14.42 -0.89 12.76
N GLU A 690 14.06 0.23 12.13
CA GLU A 690 14.35 1.56 12.64
C GLU A 690 13.53 1.81 13.93
N GLY A 691 13.82 2.88 14.67
CA GLY A 691 13.12 3.20 15.93
C GLY A 691 13.31 2.23 17.12
N LEU A 692 13.88 1.03 16.94
CA LEU A 692 13.97 0.03 18.03
C LEU A 692 14.54 0.63 19.34
N PRO A 693 13.84 0.45 20.49
CA PRO A 693 14.27 0.98 21.78
C PRO A 693 15.66 0.49 22.21
N SER A 694 16.34 1.28 23.03
CA SER A 694 17.69 0.97 23.50
C SER A 694 17.78 -0.33 24.33
N GLY A 695 18.97 -0.92 24.39
CA GLY A 695 19.21 -2.13 25.21
C GLY A 695 18.70 -3.45 24.62
N GLN A 696 18.53 -3.51 23.28
CA GLN A 696 18.16 -4.73 22.56
C GLN A 696 19.07 -5.93 22.91
N ARG A 697 18.46 -7.10 23.09
CA ARG A 697 19.16 -8.38 23.30
C ARG A 697 18.53 -9.49 22.47
N LEU A 698 19.34 -10.31 21.81
CA LEU A 698 18.87 -11.53 21.17
C LEU A 698 18.46 -12.56 22.23
N THR A 699 17.21 -13.03 22.17
CA THR A 699 16.66 -14.03 23.10
C THR A 699 16.53 -15.42 22.48
N ARG A 700 16.38 -15.50 21.15
CA ARG A 700 16.37 -16.76 20.38
C ARG A 700 16.53 -16.51 18.89
N PHE A 701 17.03 -17.50 18.17
CA PHE A 701 16.82 -17.65 16.73
C PHE A 701 16.28 -19.05 16.44
N TYR A 702 15.48 -19.22 15.40
CA TYR A 702 14.63 -20.40 15.27
C TYR A 702 14.20 -20.70 13.85
N ALA A 703 13.99 -22.00 13.59
CA ALA A 703 13.34 -22.50 12.39
C ALA A 703 11.84 -22.63 12.66
N VAL A 704 10.99 -22.13 11.77
CA VAL A 704 9.52 -22.20 11.86
C VAL A 704 8.90 -22.67 10.54
N GLU A 705 7.73 -23.29 10.65
CA GLU A 705 6.88 -23.71 9.56
C GLU A 705 5.42 -23.41 9.93
N ASN A 706 4.75 -22.57 9.14
CA ASN A 706 3.38 -22.11 9.34
C ASN A 706 2.40 -22.64 8.28
N VAL A 707 2.86 -23.20 7.16
CA VAL A 707 2.01 -23.79 6.12
C VAL A 707 1.44 -25.12 6.63
N PRO A 708 0.11 -25.30 6.79
CA PRO A 708 -0.44 -26.49 7.43
C PRO A 708 -0.05 -27.84 6.80
N GLY A 709 0.13 -27.85 5.47
CA GLY A 709 0.46 -29.04 4.69
C GLY A 709 1.92 -29.49 4.78
N GLU A 710 2.85 -28.59 5.10
CA GLU A 710 4.29 -28.89 5.08
C GLU A 710 4.76 -29.48 6.41
N GLN A 711 5.26 -30.72 6.36
CA GLN A 711 5.49 -31.57 7.52
C GLN A 711 6.81 -32.33 7.35
N TYR A 712 7.89 -31.85 7.94
CA TYR A 712 9.23 -32.42 7.74
C TYR A 712 10.13 -32.39 8.98
N GLU A 713 11.23 -33.13 8.86
CA GLU A 713 12.33 -33.22 9.83
C GLU A 713 13.63 -32.87 9.11
N GLY A 714 14.55 -32.24 9.82
CA GLY A 714 15.76 -31.67 9.23
C GLY A 714 16.86 -31.37 10.24
N ARG A 715 17.94 -30.77 9.73
CA ARG A 715 19.13 -30.41 10.50
C ARG A 715 19.83 -29.20 9.88
N LEU A 716 19.67 -28.05 10.52
CA LEU A 716 20.49 -26.87 10.22
C LEU A 716 21.79 -26.91 11.05
N VAL A 717 22.88 -26.36 10.51
CA VAL A 717 24.10 -26.09 11.29
C VAL A 717 24.44 -24.61 11.19
N PHE A 718 24.69 -23.99 12.33
CA PHE A 718 24.98 -22.57 12.46
C PHE A 718 26.44 -22.34 12.86
N ASP A 719 27.02 -21.26 12.38
CA ASP A 719 28.39 -20.80 12.65
C ASP A 719 28.42 -19.26 12.60
N ASP A 720 29.34 -18.62 13.35
CA ASP A 720 29.52 -17.15 13.41
C ASP A 720 28.23 -16.31 13.37
N LEU A 721 27.49 -16.28 14.48
CA LEU A 721 26.45 -15.27 14.71
C LEU A 721 27.11 -13.90 14.85
N THR A 722 26.76 -12.97 13.98
CA THR A 722 27.40 -11.67 13.79
C THR A 722 26.39 -10.52 13.76
N VAL A 723 26.89 -9.32 13.98
CA VAL A 723 26.15 -8.06 13.87
C VAL A 723 26.95 -7.03 13.07
N GLN A 724 26.26 -6.18 12.32
CA GLN A 724 26.85 -5.00 11.68
C GLN A 724 26.61 -3.79 12.58
N VAL A 725 27.68 -3.20 13.10
CA VAL A 725 27.61 -2.10 14.06
C VAL A 725 28.17 -0.81 13.45
N ALA A 726 27.32 0.20 13.30
CA ALA A 726 27.75 1.55 12.93
C ALA A 726 28.12 2.37 14.17
N SER A 727 28.74 3.54 13.95
CA SER A 727 28.87 4.54 15.03
C SER A 727 27.48 5.10 15.36
N PRO A 728 27.00 5.03 16.61
CA PRO A 728 25.72 5.65 16.97
C PRO A 728 25.82 7.18 16.87
N ALA A 729 24.74 7.79 16.41
CA ALA A 729 24.41 9.18 16.67
C ALA A 729 23.12 9.18 17.48
N ASP A 730 23.18 9.69 18.70
CA ASP A 730 22.01 9.80 19.57
C ASP A 730 21.39 11.18 19.35
N PRO A 731 20.21 11.27 18.68
CA PRO A 731 19.47 12.52 18.66
C PRO A 731 19.01 12.85 20.09
N PRO A 732 18.72 14.13 20.40
CA PRO A 732 17.96 14.47 21.59
C PRO A 732 16.66 13.65 21.64
N ALA A 733 16.26 13.21 22.83
CA ALA A 733 14.92 12.66 23.00
C ALA A 733 13.89 13.75 22.68
N GLU A 734 12.96 13.46 21.77
CA GLU A 734 11.79 14.29 21.49
C GLU A 734 10.68 13.89 22.47
N GLU A 735 9.86 14.86 22.89
CA GLU A 735 8.66 14.58 23.68
C GLU A 735 7.57 14.11 22.71
N GLU A 736 7.07 12.89 22.90
CA GLU A 736 5.93 12.38 22.13
C GLU A 736 4.67 13.20 22.47
N PRO A 737 3.91 13.71 21.49
CA PRO A 737 2.69 14.44 21.78
C PRO A 737 1.63 13.48 22.30
N HIS A 738 1.07 13.79 23.47
CA HIS A 738 -0.09 13.09 23.99
C HIS A 738 -1.36 13.55 23.26
N ASP A 739 -2.20 12.63 22.77
CA ASP A 739 -3.51 12.98 22.21
C ASP A 739 -4.44 13.53 23.33
N PRO A 740 -5.05 14.72 23.17
CA PRO A 740 -5.91 15.35 24.19
C PRO A 740 -7.24 14.60 24.47
N ALA A 741 -7.66 13.68 23.62
CA ALA A 741 -8.75 12.77 23.91
C ALA A 741 -8.39 11.80 25.05
N LEU A 742 -7.11 11.49 25.29
CA LEU A 742 -6.72 10.69 26.46
C LEU A 742 -6.72 11.55 27.72
N VAL A 743 -7.61 11.19 28.65
CA VAL A 743 -7.74 11.86 29.95
C VAL A 743 -6.64 11.38 30.88
N THR A 744 -5.64 12.22 31.15
CA THR A 744 -4.52 11.91 32.04
C THR A 744 -4.69 12.49 33.45
N ASP A 745 -5.55 13.49 33.63
CA ASP A 745 -5.68 14.27 34.87
C ASP A 745 -7.08 14.29 35.53
N GLY A 746 -8.05 13.55 34.98
CA GLY A 746 -9.44 13.53 35.44
C GLY A 746 -10.19 12.23 35.13
N THR A 747 -11.48 12.35 34.79
CA THR A 747 -12.33 11.24 34.32
C THR A 747 -13.20 11.67 33.15
N VAL A 748 -13.60 10.72 32.29
CA VAL A 748 -14.53 10.99 31.19
C VAL A 748 -15.89 11.46 31.68
N SER A 749 -16.56 12.23 30.83
CA SER A 749 -17.89 12.76 31.08
C SER A 749 -18.92 11.64 31.33
N GLN A 750 -19.90 11.95 32.19
CA GLN A 750 -21.14 11.16 32.32
C GLN A 750 -22.19 11.57 31.26
N ASN A 751 -21.78 12.38 30.27
CA ASN A 751 -22.59 12.80 29.14
C ASN A 751 -21.95 12.21 27.87
N GLY A 752 -22.76 11.62 26.98
CA GLY A 752 -22.27 10.90 25.80
C GLY A 752 -22.56 9.40 25.93
N LEU A 753 -22.19 8.63 24.90
CA LEU A 753 -22.20 7.17 24.93
C LEU A 753 -20.89 6.68 25.55
N ARG A 754 -20.97 5.85 26.60
CA ARG A 754 -19.81 5.31 27.32
C ARG A 754 -19.60 3.83 26.98
N ILE A 755 -18.49 3.52 26.30
CA ILE A 755 -18.11 2.18 25.84
C ILE A 755 -16.89 1.72 26.64
N ALA A 756 -17.05 0.66 27.43
CA ALA A 756 -15.93 0.00 28.08
C ALA A 756 -15.34 -1.08 27.17
N VAL A 757 -14.04 -1.09 26.97
CA VAL A 757 -13.30 -1.97 26.06
C VAL A 757 -12.41 -2.92 26.86
N LEU A 758 -12.50 -4.21 26.59
CA LEU A 758 -11.54 -5.21 27.05
C LEU A 758 -11.17 -6.18 25.93
N SER A 759 -9.93 -6.65 25.92
CA SER A 759 -9.42 -7.62 24.96
C SER A 759 -8.26 -8.41 25.57
N ASP A 760 -7.73 -9.40 24.86
CA ASP A 760 -6.40 -9.95 25.14
C ASP A 760 -6.25 -10.54 26.56
N VAL A 761 -7.21 -11.39 26.93
CA VAL A 761 -7.15 -12.22 28.15
C VAL A 761 -6.50 -13.56 27.86
N GLN A 762 -6.83 -14.18 26.72
CA GLN A 762 -6.34 -15.47 26.24
C GLN A 762 -6.43 -16.60 27.29
N PHE A 763 -7.62 -16.86 27.86
CA PHE A 763 -7.81 -18.04 28.72
C PHE A 763 -8.15 -19.31 27.93
N THR A 764 -8.07 -20.46 28.61
CA THR A 764 -8.49 -21.78 28.10
C THR A 764 -9.39 -22.53 29.08
N ALA A 765 -10.29 -23.35 28.54
CA ALA A 765 -11.14 -24.30 29.27
C ALA A 765 -10.36 -25.45 29.94
N ASP A 766 -9.07 -25.60 29.62
CA ASP A 766 -8.17 -26.51 30.31
C ASP A 766 -7.82 -25.98 31.73
N ALA A 767 -8.00 -24.68 31.97
CA ALA A 767 -7.73 -24.01 33.25
C ALA A 767 -8.90 -23.05 33.64
N PRO A 768 -10.13 -23.57 33.88
CA PRO A 768 -11.32 -22.74 34.11
C PRO A 768 -11.30 -21.98 35.44
N ASP A 769 -10.51 -22.44 36.41
CA ASP A 769 -10.21 -21.73 37.68
C ASP A 769 -8.82 -21.04 37.64
N GLY A 770 -8.27 -20.84 36.44
CA GLY A 770 -6.91 -20.32 36.21
C GLY A 770 -6.77 -18.81 36.44
N PRO A 771 -5.52 -18.30 36.50
CA PRO A 771 -5.25 -16.88 36.77
C PRO A 771 -5.85 -15.96 35.71
N LEU A 772 -5.87 -16.36 34.43
CA LEU A 772 -6.44 -15.55 33.33
C LEU A 772 -7.97 -15.46 33.43
N VAL A 773 -8.66 -16.52 33.83
CA VAL A 773 -10.12 -16.47 34.10
C VAL A 773 -10.42 -15.61 35.33
N ALA A 774 -9.61 -15.71 36.38
CA ALA A 774 -9.74 -14.84 37.55
C ALA A 774 -9.52 -13.36 37.19
N GLN A 775 -8.61 -13.08 36.25
CA GLN A 775 -8.35 -11.74 35.74
C GLN A 775 -9.51 -11.24 34.86
N ALA A 776 -10.03 -12.03 33.91
CA ALA A 776 -11.22 -11.69 33.12
C ALA A 776 -12.39 -11.25 34.02
N ARG A 777 -12.67 -12.04 35.05
CA ARG A 777 -13.74 -11.78 36.02
C ARG A 777 -13.46 -10.56 36.90
N ARG A 778 -12.20 -10.22 37.16
CA ARG A 778 -11.83 -8.96 37.81
C ARG A 778 -12.15 -7.78 36.87
N THR A 779 -11.63 -7.80 35.65
CA THR A 779 -11.83 -6.75 34.65
C THR A 779 -13.31 -6.50 34.40
N MET A 780 -14.11 -7.53 34.13
CA MET A 780 -15.56 -7.38 33.88
C MET A 780 -16.32 -6.78 35.09
N ARG A 781 -15.87 -7.02 36.33
CA ARG A 781 -16.47 -6.41 37.52
C ARG A 781 -16.05 -4.96 37.72
N GLU A 782 -14.81 -4.61 37.40
CA GLU A 782 -14.32 -3.22 37.39
C GLU A 782 -15.05 -2.41 36.31
N VAL A 783 -15.21 -2.98 35.12
CA VAL A 783 -16.02 -2.47 34.01
C VAL A 783 -17.46 -2.19 34.44
N VAL A 784 -18.16 -3.18 35.01
CA VAL A 784 -19.56 -2.99 35.48
C VAL A 784 -19.64 -1.94 36.60
N ALA A 785 -18.63 -1.87 37.48
CA ALA A 785 -18.59 -0.86 38.54
C ALA A 785 -18.36 0.58 38.04
N ALA A 786 -17.92 0.76 36.80
CA ALA A 786 -17.80 2.07 36.15
C ALA A 786 -19.08 2.55 35.46
N GLU A 787 -20.14 1.74 35.46
CA GLU A 787 -21.47 2.04 34.88
C GLU A 787 -21.42 2.49 33.40
N PRO A 788 -20.76 1.78 32.47
CA PRO A 788 -20.81 2.08 31.03
C PRO A 788 -22.17 1.73 30.41
N ASP A 789 -22.49 2.32 29.26
CA ASP A 789 -23.71 2.04 28.50
C ASP A 789 -23.59 0.76 27.66
N LEU A 790 -22.36 0.41 27.27
CA LEU A 790 -22.01 -0.77 26.47
C LEU A 790 -20.63 -1.32 26.89
N VAL A 791 -20.48 -2.63 26.82
CA VAL A 791 -19.17 -3.31 26.86
C VAL A 791 -18.82 -3.87 25.49
N LEU A 792 -17.62 -3.57 25.02
CA LEU A 792 -17.02 -4.14 23.82
C LEU A 792 -15.90 -5.10 24.24
N ILE A 793 -16.07 -6.38 23.91
CA ILE A 793 -14.99 -7.38 23.97
C ILE A 793 -14.33 -7.36 22.59
N ASN A 794 -13.11 -6.82 22.50
CA ASN A 794 -12.44 -6.55 21.23
C ASN A 794 -11.36 -7.60 20.92
N GLY A 795 -11.77 -8.87 20.87
CA GLY A 795 -10.93 -10.02 20.54
C GLY A 795 -10.02 -10.54 21.66
N ASP A 796 -9.46 -11.72 21.41
CA ASP A 796 -8.50 -12.47 22.23
C ASP A 796 -8.96 -12.69 23.69
N LEU A 797 -10.26 -12.92 23.91
CA LEU A 797 -10.74 -13.37 25.22
C LEU A 797 -10.30 -14.82 25.48
N THR A 798 -10.29 -15.63 24.43
CA THR A 798 -9.84 -17.04 24.43
C THR A 798 -8.47 -17.18 23.76
N ASP A 799 -7.76 -18.27 24.03
CA ASP A 799 -6.40 -18.52 23.49
C ASP A 799 -6.36 -19.41 22.24
N ARG A 800 -7.42 -20.17 21.94
CA ARG A 800 -7.37 -21.26 20.92
C ARG A 800 -8.56 -21.33 19.97
N GLY A 801 -9.58 -20.49 20.16
CA GLY A 801 -10.75 -20.46 19.29
C GLY A 801 -11.54 -21.78 19.24
N THR A 802 -11.62 -22.53 20.35
CA THR A 802 -12.30 -23.84 20.37
C THR A 802 -13.63 -23.76 21.11
N ALA A 803 -14.62 -24.55 20.69
CA ALA A 803 -15.94 -24.62 21.34
C ALA A 803 -15.89 -24.75 22.89
N PRO A 804 -15.02 -25.57 23.52
CA PRO A 804 -14.91 -25.57 24.99
C PRO A 804 -14.43 -24.24 25.59
N ASP A 805 -13.55 -23.52 24.91
CA ASP A 805 -13.09 -22.20 25.33
C ASP A 805 -14.21 -21.15 25.16
N PHE A 806 -15.03 -21.26 24.10
CA PHE A 806 -16.23 -20.45 23.89
C PHE A 806 -17.34 -20.75 24.90
N ASP A 807 -17.62 -22.01 25.24
CA ASP A 807 -18.52 -22.43 26.32
C ASP A 807 -18.14 -21.75 27.66
N LEU A 808 -16.84 -21.71 27.96
CA LEU A 808 -16.30 -21.05 29.15
C LEU A 808 -16.43 -19.52 29.05
N ALA A 809 -16.14 -18.93 27.89
CA ALA A 809 -16.30 -17.50 27.66
C ALA A 809 -17.76 -17.05 27.82
N ARG A 810 -18.71 -17.78 27.22
CA ARG A 810 -20.15 -17.58 27.42
C ARG A 810 -20.50 -17.62 28.90
N THR A 811 -20.05 -18.63 29.62
CA THR A 811 -20.31 -18.80 31.06
C THR A 811 -19.80 -17.60 31.88
N ILE A 812 -18.61 -17.08 31.56
CA ILE A 812 -18.03 -15.91 32.24
C ILE A 812 -18.83 -14.64 31.93
N ILE A 813 -19.18 -14.43 30.67
CA ILE A 813 -19.96 -13.27 30.20
C ILE A 813 -21.36 -13.29 30.83
N ASP A 814 -22.04 -14.44 30.88
CA ASP A 814 -23.35 -14.61 31.51
C ASP A 814 -23.33 -14.32 33.01
N GLU A 815 -22.25 -14.68 33.70
CA GLU A 815 -22.12 -14.48 35.14
C GLU A 815 -21.70 -13.06 35.52
N GLU A 816 -20.88 -12.37 34.71
CA GLU A 816 -20.31 -11.06 35.07
C GLU A 816 -20.95 -9.86 34.34
N LEU A 817 -21.43 -10.02 33.11
CA LEU A 817 -21.94 -8.93 32.26
C LEU A 817 -23.45 -9.05 31.94
N ASP A 818 -23.93 -10.24 31.59
CA ASP A 818 -25.30 -10.40 31.05
C ASP A 818 -26.38 -9.95 32.05
N GLY A 819 -27.40 -9.26 31.52
CA GLY A 819 -28.44 -8.62 32.31
C GLY A 819 -27.98 -7.47 33.23
N ARG A 820 -26.68 -7.11 33.24
CA ARG A 820 -26.14 -5.94 33.96
C ARG A 820 -25.84 -4.78 33.02
N VAL A 821 -25.21 -5.08 31.89
CA VAL A 821 -24.82 -4.11 30.85
C VAL A 821 -24.92 -4.79 29.47
N PRO A 822 -25.38 -4.10 28.41
CA PRO A 822 -25.27 -4.60 27.03
C PRO A 822 -23.82 -4.91 26.69
N TRP A 823 -23.59 -5.91 25.84
CA TRP A 823 -22.24 -6.27 25.39
C TRP A 823 -22.23 -6.75 23.93
N HIS A 824 -21.09 -6.51 23.27
CA HIS A 824 -20.76 -7.06 21.95
C HIS A 824 -19.36 -7.65 21.97
N TYR A 825 -19.11 -8.63 21.10
CA TYR A 825 -17.85 -9.35 21.01
C TYR A 825 -17.42 -9.39 19.54
N VAL A 826 -16.26 -8.81 19.25
CA VAL A 826 -15.55 -8.88 17.96
C VAL A 826 -14.46 -9.96 18.09
N PRO A 827 -14.28 -10.87 17.12
CA PRO A 827 -13.26 -11.91 17.22
C PRO A 827 -11.84 -11.35 17.02
N GLY A 828 -10.90 -11.83 17.83
CA GLY A 828 -9.47 -11.67 17.62
C GLY A 828 -8.87 -12.81 16.81
N ASN A 829 -7.56 -12.81 16.59
CA ASN A 829 -6.91 -13.89 15.86
C ASN A 829 -6.96 -15.21 16.65
N HIS A 830 -6.92 -15.16 17.99
CA HIS A 830 -7.03 -16.37 18.80
C HIS A 830 -8.45 -16.97 18.78
N GLU A 831 -9.50 -16.20 18.46
CA GLU A 831 -10.83 -16.75 18.16
C GLU A 831 -10.88 -17.47 16.80
N ALA A 832 -10.09 -17.03 15.82
CA ALA A 832 -10.05 -17.60 14.47
C ALA A 832 -9.09 -18.80 14.31
N ASP A 833 -8.18 -19.03 15.25
CA ASP A 833 -7.19 -20.13 15.27
C ASP A 833 -7.81 -21.53 15.40
N GLY A 834 -9.10 -21.62 15.76
CA GLY A 834 -9.87 -22.85 15.81
C GLY A 834 -9.87 -23.61 14.47
N GLY A 835 -9.86 -24.94 14.51
CA GLY A 835 -9.78 -25.78 13.30
C GLY A 835 -10.98 -25.69 12.34
N THR A 836 -12.03 -24.97 12.73
CA THR A 836 -13.24 -24.63 11.97
C THR A 836 -13.27 -23.16 11.52
N GLY A 837 -12.23 -22.37 11.82
CA GLY A 837 -12.29 -20.91 11.70
C GLY A 837 -13.31 -20.32 12.67
N LEU A 838 -14.04 -19.31 12.23
CA LEU A 838 -15.02 -18.60 13.07
C LEU A 838 -16.38 -19.30 13.20
N ASP A 839 -16.63 -20.43 12.53
CA ASP A 839 -17.92 -21.15 12.59
C ASP A 839 -18.38 -21.45 14.05
N GLU A 840 -17.44 -21.79 14.94
CA GLU A 840 -17.73 -22.06 16.36
C GLU A 840 -17.95 -20.77 17.16
N PHE A 841 -17.29 -19.67 16.80
CA PHE A 841 -17.50 -18.34 17.40
C PHE A 841 -18.88 -17.80 17.02
N GLU A 842 -19.24 -17.83 15.73
CA GLU A 842 -20.50 -17.29 15.23
C GLU A 842 -21.72 -18.07 15.74
N ALA A 843 -21.55 -19.37 15.98
CA ALA A 843 -22.59 -20.21 16.58
C ALA A 843 -22.94 -19.80 18.04
N GLU A 844 -21.97 -19.28 18.80
CA GLU A 844 -22.12 -18.96 20.23
C GLU A 844 -22.37 -17.46 20.49
N PHE A 845 -21.73 -16.57 19.71
CA PHE A 845 -21.77 -15.12 19.91
C PHE A 845 -22.50 -14.35 18.80
N GLY A 846 -22.70 -14.95 17.62
CA GLY A 846 -23.33 -14.34 16.45
C GLY A 846 -22.33 -13.77 15.44
N GLU A 847 -22.84 -13.03 14.44
CA GLU A 847 -22.10 -12.44 13.31
C GLU A 847 -20.79 -11.76 13.74
N ALA A 848 -19.67 -12.14 13.10
CA ALA A 848 -18.34 -11.61 13.40
C ALA A 848 -18.17 -10.10 13.14
N HIS A 849 -18.89 -9.56 12.14
CA HIS A 849 -18.95 -8.14 11.78
C HIS A 849 -20.39 -7.65 11.68
N ARG A 850 -20.67 -6.41 12.11
CA ARG A 850 -22.02 -5.81 12.03
C ARG A 850 -22.07 -4.30 12.28
N VAL A 851 -23.21 -3.69 11.99
CA VAL A 851 -23.52 -2.28 12.29
C VAL A 851 -24.67 -2.18 13.28
N LEU A 852 -24.57 -1.29 14.27
CA LEU A 852 -25.66 -0.94 15.19
C LEU A 852 -25.61 0.53 15.60
N ASP A 853 -26.76 1.10 15.98
CA ASP A 853 -26.85 2.48 16.46
C ASP A 853 -27.22 2.50 17.96
N VAL A 854 -26.39 3.15 18.79
CA VAL A 854 -26.57 3.26 20.24
C VAL A 854 -26.53 4.73 20.65
N ASP A 855 -27.62 5.24 21.25
CA ASP A 855 -27.81 6.65 21.65
C ASP A 855 -27.45 7.73 20.60
N GLY A 856 -27.52 7.34 19.32
CA GLY A 856 -27.21 8.21 18.18
C GLY A 856 -25.73 8.25 17.79
N VAL A 857 -24.93 7.29 18.26
CA VAL A 857 -23.63 6.93 17.70
C VAL A 857 -23.79 5.64 16.91
N ARG A 858 -23.22 5.55 15.71
CA ARG A 858 -23.19 4.32 14.92
C ARG A 858 -21.92 3.55 15.22
N LEU A 859 -22.05 2.33 15.71
CA LEU A 859 -20.96 1.40 15.91
C LEU A 859 -20.84 0.50 14.68
N VAL A 860 -19.63 0.41 14.12
CA VAL A 860 -19.29 -0.50 13.02
C VAL A 860 -18.25 -1.48 13.55
N LEU A 861 -18.66 -2.74 13.73
CA LEU A 861 -17.83 -3.82 14.25
C LEU A 861 -17.29 -4.63 13.06
N LEU A 862 -15.97 -4.83 12.97
CA LEU A 862 -15.29 -5.46 11.84
C LEU A 862 -14.46 -6.67 12.28
N ASP A 863 -14.58 -7.78 11.53
CA ASP A 863 -13.73 -8.96 11.67
C ASP A 863 -12.38 -8.70 11.00
N THR A 864 -11.39 -8.32 11.81
CA THR A 864 -9.98 -8.31 11.41
C THR A 864 -9.21 -9.50 11.96
N SER A 865 -9.86 -10.59 12.40
CA SER A 865 -9.18 -11.73 13.05
C SER A 865 -8.03 -12.34 12.24
N ARG A 866 -8.00 -12.13 10.92
CA ARG A 866 -6.94 -12.57 10.00
C ARG A 866 -5.90 -11.50 9.64
N GLY A 867 -5.82 -10.40 10.40
CA GLY A 867 -4.88 -9.30 10.17
C GLY A 867 -5.20 -8.45 8.93
N SER A 868 -6.44 -8.50 8.43
CA SER A 868 -6.90 -7.82 7.22
C SER A 868 -8.42 -7.62 7.26
N LEU A 869 -8.90 -6.49 6.75
CA LEU A 869 -10.32 -6.17 6.53
C LEU A 869 -10.94 -7.11 5.47
N ARG A 870 -10.22 -7.40 4.39
CA ARG A 870 -10.66 -8.39 3.39
C ARG A 870 -10.61 -9.81 3.95
N GLY A 871 -9.71 -10.07 4.90
CA GLY A 871 -9.54 -11.35 5.59
C GLY A 871 -10.79 -11.83 6.33
N GLY A 872 -11.61 -10.93 6.88
CA GLY A 872 -12.90 -11.29 7.49
C GLY A 872 -14.09 -11.41 6.52
N GLY A 873 -13.91 -11.02 5.24
CA GLY A 873 -14.94 -11.08 4.22
C GLY A 873 -15.19 -9.71 3.57
N PHE A 874 -15.14 -9.64 2.24
CA PHE A 874 -15.21 -8.36 1.53
C PHE A 874 -16.59 -7.68 1.62
N ASP A 875 -17.65 -8.41 2.00
CA ASP A 875 -18.95 -7.80 2.32
C ASP A 875 -18.88 -6.84 3.51
N GLN A 876 -17.97 -7.06 4.47
CA GLN A 876 -17.76 -6.12 5.57
C GLN A 876 -17.12 -4.80 5.11
N VAL A 877 -16.23 -4.84 4.12
CA VAL A 877 -15.61 -3.65 3.52
C VAL A 877 -16.69 -2.79 2.86
N ARG A 878 -17.62 -3.43 2.14
CA ARG A 878 -18.80 -2.74 1.58
C ARG A 878 -19.74 -2.24 2.68
N MET A 879 -19.95 -3.04 3.73
CA MET A 879 -20.77 -2.66 4.90
C MET A 879 -20.23 -1.40 5.58
N LEU A 880 -18.90 -1.27 5.73
CA LEU A 880 -18.24 -0.08 6.28
C LEU A 880 -18.56 1.16 5.44
N ARG A 881 -18.30 1.12 4.12
CA ARG A 881 -18.60 2.26 3.22
C ARG A 881 -20.08 2.64 3.24
N ASP A 882 -20.97 1.65 3.21
CA ASP A 882 -22.42 1.85 3.33
C ASP A 882 -22.82 2.45 4.70
N ALA A 883 -22.17 2.02 5.79
CA ALA A 883 -22.45 2.49 7.14
C ALA A 883 -22.10 3.98 7.31
N LEU A 884 -20.94 4.39 6.79
CA LEU A 884 -20.43 5.76 6.79
C LEU A 884 -21.30 6.69 5.91
N SER A 885 -21.54 6.32 4.65
CA SER A 885 -22.38 7.13 3.74
C SER A 885 -23.83 7.28 4.26
N ARG A 886 -24.38 6.24 4.89
CA ARG A 886 -25.68 6.36 5.57
C ARG A 886 -25.59 7.17 6.86
N ALA A 887 -24.48 7.11 7.59
CA ALA A 887 -24.27 7.89 8.81
C ALA A 887 -24.16 9.39 8.50
N GLU A 888 -23.56 9.79 7.38
CA GLU A 888 -23.45 11.18 6.91
C GLU A 888 -24.84 11.82 6.82
N SER A 889 -25.75 11.18 6.06
CA SER A 889 -27.08 11.71 5.75
C SER A 889 -28.14 11.50 6.86
N ASP A 890 -27.98 10.50 7.74
CA ASP A 890 -28.91 10.25 8.84
C ASP A 890 -28.74 11.27 9.98
N ARG A 891 -29.85 11.88 10.42
CA ARG A 891 -29.87 12.86 11.52
C ARG A 891 -30.05 12.24 12.91
N ALA A 892 -30.40 10.95 12.98
CA ALA A 892 -30.37 10.19 14.22
C ALA A 892 -28.93 9.84 14.63
N VAL A 893 -28.07 9.58 13.62
CA VAL A 893 -26.63 9.39 13.81
C VAL A 893 -25.92 10.74 13.89
N ARG A 894 -25.13 10.89 14.95
CA ARG A 894 -24.42 12.11 15.36
C ARG A 894 -22.92 11.90 15.50
N GLY A 895 -22.43 10.66 15.44
CA GLY A 895 -21.03 10.27 15.40
C GLY A 895 -20.90 8.79 15.04
N VAL A 896 -19.69 8.33 14.74
CA VAL A 896 -19.37 6.94 14.37
C VAL A 896 -18.24 6.42 15.27
N VAL A 897 -18.29 5.14 15.64
CA VAL A 897 -17.13 4.43 16.20
C VAL A 897 -16.91 3.17 15.39
N VAL A 898 -15.70 2.98 14.86
CA VAL A 898 -15.27 1.71 14.26
C VAL A 898 -14.55 0.89 15.33
N ALA A 899 -14.82 -0.41 15.39
CA ALA A 899 -14.13 -1.33 16.27
C ALA A 899 -13.66 -2.57 15.51
N MET A 900 -12.39 -2.91 15.68
CA MET A 900 -11.74 -4.05 15.05
C MET A 900 -10.60 -4.55 15.95
N HIS A 901 -10.16 -5.80 15.82
CA HIS A 901 -9.13 -6.33 16.73
C HIS A 901 -7.72 -5.79 16.43
N HIS A 902 -7.29 -5.75 15.16
CA HIS A 902 -5.94 -5.29 14.80
C HIS A 902 -5.94 -3.76 14.56
N PRO A 903 -4.96 -3.00 15.08
CA PRO A 903 -4.78 -1.58 14.79
C PRO A 903 -4.51 -1.28 13.31
N VAL A 904 -4.79 -0.04 12.90
CA VAL A 904 -4.22 0.52 11.67
C VAL A 904 -2.69 0.54 11.77
N ASP A 905 -2.14 1.01 12.89
CA ASP A 905 -0.71 1.07 13.15
C ASP A 905 -0.34 0.56 14.55
N ASP A 906 0.72 -0.27 14.60
CA ASP A 906 1.26 -0.83 15.84
C ASP A 906 2.22 0.20 16.45
N PRO A 907 1.99 0.69 17.68
CA PRO A 907 2.88 1.66 18.33
C PRO A 907 4.32 1.15 18.51
N ALA A 908 4.53 -0.18 18.44
CA ALA A 908 5.87 -0.74 18.44
C ALA A 908 6.56 -0.55 17.06
N PRO A 909 7.79 0.00 16.98
CA PRO A 909 8.52 0.26 15.72
C PRO A 909 8.76 -0.94 14.78
N ALA A 910 8.39 -2.14 15.21
CA ALA A 910 8.50 -3.36 14.43
C ALA A 910 7.24 -3.68 13.60
N GLY A 911 6.13 -2.96 13.81
CA GLY A 911 4.93 -3.01 12.97
C GLY A 911 4.23 -4.38 12.86
N ASN A 912 4.38 -5.27 13.85
CA ASN A 912 4.01 -6.69 13.71
C ASN A 912 2.54 -6.98 14.05
N SER A 913 1.87 -6.03 14.71
CA SER A 913 0.56 -6.24 15.33
C SER A 913 -0.58 -5.49 14.62
N GLN A 914 -0.30 -4.86 13.48
CA GLN A 914 -1.26 -4.03 12.74
C GLN A 914 -1.90 -4.77 11.56
N LEU A 915 -2.82 -4.10 10.86
CA LEU A 915 -3.32 -4.58 9.56
C LEU A 915 -2.14 -4.82 8.60
N ALA A 916 -2.03 -6.04 8.10
CA ALA A 916 -0.89 -6.49 7.31
C ALA A 916 -0.85 -5.90 5.89
N ASP A 917 -2.00 -5.45 5.38
CA ASP A 917 -2.12 -4.70 4.14
C ASP A 917 -2.22 -3.21 4.48
N ARG A 918 -1.16 -2.44 4.20
CA ARG A 918 -1.10 -1.00 4.50
C ARG A 918 -2.22 -0.22 3.82
N LYS A 919 -2.54 -0.55 2.57
CA LYS A 919 -3.61 0.12 1.83
C LYS A 919 -4.99 -0.15 2.42
N GLU A 920 -5.18 -1.26 3.15
CA GLU A 920 -6.41 -1.49 3.92
C GLU A 920 -6.50 -0.61 5.17
N ALA A 921 -5.37 -0.24 5.79
CA ALA A 921 -5.31 0.73 6.88
C ALA A 921 -5.54 2.15 6.36
N ASP A 922 -4.79 2.56 5.32
CA ASP A 922 -4.90 3.89 4.71
C ASP A 922 -6.36 4.15 4.23
N LEU A 923 -7.00 3.16 3.59
CA LEU A 923 -8.41 3.21 3.18
C LEU A 923 -9.39 3.44 4.34
N LEU A 924 -9.11 2.87 5.52
CA LEU A 924 -9.93 3.09 6.71
C LEU A 924 -9.77 4.52 7.22
N THR A 925 -8.52 5.01 7.29
CA THR A 925 -8.21 6.38 7.70
C THR A 925 -8.87 7.39 6.76
N ASP A 926 -8.66 7.25 5.44
CA ASP A 926 -9.30 8.08 4.41
C ASP A 926 -10.83 8.16 4.55
N TRP A 927 -11.50 7.01 4.74
CA TRP A 927 -12.97 6.99 4.82
C TRP A 927 -13.51 7.57 6.11
N LEU A 928 -12.76 7.51 7.22
CA LEU A 928 -13.16 8.15 8.48
C LEU A 928 -12.91 9.65 8.45
N THR A 929 -11.79 10.09 7.87
CA THR A 929 -11.51 11.50 7.58
C THR A 929 -12.54 12.11 6.64
N GLU A 930 -12.81 11.48 5.48
CA GLU A 930 -13.86 11.93 4.54
C GLU A 930 -15.22 12.02 5.23
N PHE A 931 -15.55 11.09 6.13
CA PHE A 931 -16.78 11.13 6.91
C PHE A 931 -16.83 12.31 7.88
N GLU A 932 -15.75 12.60 8.63
CA GLU A 932 -15.72 13.78 9.51
C GLU A 932 -15.86 15.09 8.71
N GLU A 933 -15.09 15.24 7.64
CA GLU A 933 -15.05 16.46 6.83
C GLU A 933 -16.36 16.73 6.08
N SER A 934 -16.94 15.69 5.46
CA SER A 934 -18.20 15.81 4.71
C SER A 934 -19.42 16.02 5.62
N SER A 935 -19.45 15.37 6.79
CA SER A 935 -20.63 15.33 7.66
C SER A 935 -20.60 16.31 8.83
N GLY A 936 -19.41 16.74 9.26
CA GLY A 936 -19.18 17.50 10.48
C GLY A 936 -19.57 16.73 11.76
N LYS A 937 -19.44 15.39 11.74
CA LYS A 937 -19.74 14.49 12.85
C LYS A 937 -18.48 13.73 13.24
N PRO A 938 -18.22 13.54 14.54
CA PRO A 938 -17.02 12.85 15.00
C PRO A 938 -17.00 11.36 14.66
N ALA A 939 -15.82 10.85 14.36
CA ALA A 939 -15.44 9.46 14.29
C ALA A 939 -14.51 9.09 15.47
N ALA A 940 -14.29 7.80 15.67
CA ALA A 940 -13.22 7.24 16.51
C ALA A 940 -13.00 5.77 16.14
N THR A 941 -11.80 5.26 16.40
CA THR A 941 -11.48 3.85 16.18
C THR A 941 -11.03 3.19 17.49
N ILE A 942 -11.49 1.95 17.72
CA ILE A 942 -11.11 1.11 18.86
C ILE A 942 -10.44 -0.16 18.33
N THR A 943 -9.18 -0.37 18.71
CA THR A 943 -8.37 -1.54 18.34
C THR A 943 -7.68 -2.17 19.55
N SER A 944 -6.95 -3.28 19.35
CA SER A 944 -6.43 -4.18 20.40
C SER A 944 -5.15 -4.89 19.91
N HIS A 945 -4.94 -6.18 20.22
CA HIS A 945 -3.93 -7.08 19.65
C HIS A 945 -2.46 -6.81 20.02
N ALA A 946 -1.95 -5.59 19.76
CA ALA A 946 -0.57 -5.19 20.02
C ALA A 946 -0.15 -5.37 21.49
N GLY A 947 -1.12 -5.31 22.41
CA GLY A 947 -0.90 -5.59 23.84
C GLY A 947 -0.16 -4.48 24.58
N VAL A 948 -0.33 -3.26 24.08
CA VAL A 948 0.07 -1.98 24.64
C VAL A 948 -1.19 -1.11 24.74
N PHE A 949 -1.26 -0.22 25.73
CA PHE A 949 -2.25 0.86 25.75
C PHE A 949 -1.68 2.08 25.04
N ASP A 950 -2.31 2.55 23.98
CA ASP A 950 -1.88 3.76 23.25
C ASP A 950 -3.05 4.51 22.60
N LEU A 951 -2.83 5.76 22.22
CA LEU A 951 -3.78 6.60 21.47
C LEU A 951 -3.05 7.53 20.49
N SER A 952 -3.34 7.38 19.20
CA SER A 952 -2.89 8.30 18.15
C SER A 952 -4.06 9.11 17.56
N ARG A 953 -3.74 10.19 16.83
CA ARG A 953 -4.67 10.91 15.96
C ARG A 953 -4.14 10.94 14.53
N GLU A 954 -5.01 10.62 13.59
CA GLU A 954 -4.74 10.75 12.16
C GLU A 954 -5.90 11.54 11.54
N ASP A 955 -5.58 12.67 10.92
CA ASP A 955 -6.53 13.54 10.22
C ASP A 955 -7.86 13.76 11.00
N GLY A 956 -7.75 14.17 12.26
CA GLY A 956 -8.87 14.47 13.17
C GLY A 956 -9.37 13.27 13.97
N VAL A 957 -9.21 12.05 13.47
CA VAL A 957 -9.80 10.83 14.02
C VAL A 957 -8.88 10.19 15.08
N PRO A 958 -9.36 9.94 16.31
CA PRO A 958 -8.58 9.25 17.35
C PRO A 958 -8.63 7.72 17.21
N TYR A 959 -7.47 7.07 17.30
CA TYR A 959 -7.27 5.62 17.18
C TYR A 959 -6.75 5.02 18.50
N LEU A 960 -7.65 4.45 19.29
CA LEU A 960 -7.31 3.78 20.55
C LEU A 960 -6.76 2.38 20.29
N VAL A 961 -5.58 2.08 20.80
CA VAL A 961 -5.08 0.71 20.98
C VAL A 961 -5.33 0.29 22.44
N ASN A 962 -6.29 -0.59 22.66
CA ASN A 962 -6.58 -1.14 23.98
C ASN A 962 -5.60 -2.28 24.33
N GLY A 963 -4.83 -2.08 25.41
CA GLY A 963 -3.89 -3.09 25.90
C GLY A 963 -4.54 -4.25 26.68
N ASN A 964 -3.68 -5.14 27.18
CA ASN A 964 -4.11 -6.47 27.61
C ASN A 964 -4.97 -6.48 28.87
N ALA A 965 -6.13 -7.14 28.85
CA ALA A 965 -6.89 -7.38 30.07
C ALA A 965 -6.37 -8.55 30.91
N GLY A 966 -5.69 -9.54 30.31
CA GLY A 966 -5.18 -10.71 31.03
C GLY A 966 -3.79 -11.20 30.64
N LYS A 967 -3.46 -11.27 29.34
CA LYS A 967 -2.14 -11.73 28.90
C LYS A 967 -1.05 -10.72 29.31
N ALA A 968 0.20 -11.16 29.40
CA ALA A 968 1.29 -10.27 29.78
C ALA A 968 1.46 -9.13 28.74
N PRO A 969 1.60 -7.86 29.14
CA PRO A 969 1.79 -6.73 28.22
C PRO A 969 3.01 -6.89 27.31
N SER A 970 2.91 -6.32 26.11
CA SER A 970 3.92 -6.40 25.05
C SER A 970 4.97 -5.29 25.13
N ALA A 971 4.69 -4.18 25.81
CA ALA A 971 5.58 -3.01 25.92
C ALA A 971 6.17 -2.83 27.34
N ALA A 972 7.02 -1.83 27.54
CA ALA A 972 7.52 -1.46 28.87
C ALA A 972 6.44 -0.70 29.67
N PRO A 973 6.47 -0.69 31.02
CA PRO A 973 5.43 -0.05 31.83
C PRO A 973 5.18 1.45 31.59
N GLY A 974 6.20 2.21 31.19
CA GLY A 974 6.03 3.63 30.81
C GLY A 974 5.39 3.81 29.44
N ASP A 975 5.62 2.85 28.56
CA ASP A 975 5.25 2.87 27.14
C ASP A 975 3.94 2.07 26.97
N GLY A 976 2.94 2.31 27.82
CA GLY A 976 1.65 1.61 27.80
C GLY A 976 1.65 0.12 28.21
N GLY A 977 2.79 -0.43 28.65
CA GLY A 977 2.99 -1.85 28.95
C GLY A 977 2.43 -2.34 30.30
N PHE A 978 1.14 -2.13 30.55
CA PHE A 978 0.41 -2.62 31.72
C PHE A 978 -0.84 -3.42 31.31
N THR A 979 -1.44 -4.14 32.25
CA THR A 979 -2.76 -4.77 32.06
C THR A 979 -3.89 -3.88 32.57
N GLY A 980 -5.03 -3.90 31.92
CA GLY A 980 -6.15 -3.02 32.27
C GLY A 980 -7.35 -3.20 31.36
N TRP A 981 -8.10 -2.12 31.16
CA TRP A 981 -9.20 -1.99 30.21
C TRP A 981 -9.37 -0.50 29.88
N SER A 982 -10.07 -0.16 28.79
CA SER A 982 -10.28 1.25 28.40
C SER A 982 -11.73 1.68 28.51
N LEU A 983 -11.97 2.96 28.74
CA LEU A 983 -13.31 3.55 28.75
C LEU A 983 -13.35 4.73 27.77
N LEU A 984 -14.00 4.53 26.62
CA LEU A 984 -14.28 5.58 25.65
C LEU A 984 -15.62 6.25 25.98
N SER A 985 -15.69 7.57 25.79
CA SER A 985 -16.87 8.40 25.91
C SER A 985 -17.00 9.26 24.65
N MET A 986 -18.04 9.02 23.84
CA MET A 986 -18.36 9.89 22.69
C MET A 986 -19.57 10.77 23.01
N ASP A 987 -19.37 12.09 23.11
CA ASP A 987 -20.44 13.08 23.22
C ASP A 987 -20.43 14.06 22.03
N PRO A 988 -21.21 13.80 20.96
CA PRO A 988 -21.29 14.69 19.79
C PRO A 988 -21.94 16.07 20.03
N ARG A 989 -22.09 16.49 21.29
CA ARG A 989 -22.48 17.85 21.71
C ARG A 989 -21.29 18.66 22.19
N ASP A 990 -20.24 18.00 22.67
CA ASP A 990 -18.95 18.64 22.81
C ASP A 990 -18.39 18.84 21.40
N ARG A 991 -17.93 20.06 21.13
CA ARG A 991 -17.41 20.48 19.82
C ARG A 991 -15.92 20.75 19.86
N ASP A 992 -15.37 20.87 21.07
CA ASP A 992 -13.96 21.13 21.28
C ASP A 992 -13.25 19.78 21.49
N GLU A 993 -13.91 18.80 22.13
CA GLU A 993 -13.49 17.40 22.09
C GLU A 993 -14.69 16.43 22.20
N PRO A 994 -15.20 15.89 21.09
CA PRO A 994 -16.32 14.96 21.09
C PRO A 994 -15.97 13.56 21.62
N VAL A 995 -14.69 13.18 21.68
CA VAL A 995 -14.21 11.85 22.09
C VAL A 995 -13.25 12.00 23.26
N ARG A 996 -13.52 11.31 24.36
CA ARG A 996 -12.63 11.25 25.53
C ARG A 996 -12.41 9.79 25.92
N ILE A 997 -11.20 9.45 26.35
CA ILE A 997 -10.78 8.08 26.62
C ILE A 997 -10.06 8.04 27.97
N GLU A 998 -10.31 7.02 28.76
CA GLU A 998 -9.47 6.64 29.90
C GLU A 998 -8.84 5.26 29.65
N THR A 999 -7.55 5.09 29.92
CA THR A 999 -6.96 3.76 30.15
C THR A 999 -6.97 3.46 31.64
N ARG A 1000 -7.46 2.28 32.02
CA ARG A 1000 -7.69 1.89 33.42
C ARG A 1000 -6.84 0.68 33.78
N PRO A 1001 -5.61 0.87 34.30
CA PRO A 1001 -4.77 -0.23 34.71
C PRO A 1001 -5.39 -1.00 35.88
N HIS A 1002 -5.12 -2.30 35.96
CA HIS A 1002 -5.36 -3.07 37.17
C HIS A 1002 -4.41 -2.59 38.27
N VAL A 1003 -4.95 -2.07 39.37
CA VAL A 1003 -4.17 -1.59 40.52
C VAL A 1003 -4.13 -2.67 41.60
N ASP A 1004 -2.96 -3.27 41.87
CA ASP A 1004 -2.76 -4.17 43.02
C ASP A 1004 -2.28 -3.38 44.25
N GLY A 1005 -1.53 -2.30 44.01
CA GLY A 1005 -1.15 -1.28 44.98
C GLY A 1005 -0.95 0.06 44.28
N LEU A 1006 -1.10 1.16 45.01
CA LEU A 1006 -0.85 2.52 44.52
C LEU A 1006 0.04 3.24 45.53
N SER A 1007 0.94 4.08 45.06
CA SER A 1007 1.83 4.88 45.89
C SER A 1007 1.95 6.31 45.34
N LEU A 1008 2.11 7.28 46.23
CA LEU A 1008 2.25 8.69 45.90
C LEU A 1008 3.43 9.29 46.70
N SER A 1009 4.47 9.67 45.98
CA SER A 1009 5.75 10.17 46.51
C SER A 1009 5.87 11.68 46.34
N GLY A 1010 6.34 12.38 47.37
CA GLY A 1010 6.53 13.83 47.30
C GLY A 1010 6.89 14.49 48.64
N PRO A 1011 7.02 15.83 48.66
CA PRO A 1011 7.53 16.56 49.81
C PRO A 1011 6.48 16.73 50.92
N ALA A 1012 6.76 16.21 52.12
CA ALA A 1012 5.90 16.47 53.30
C ALA A 1012 5.90 17.96 53.74
N ARG A 1013 6.89 18.76 53.32
CA ARG A 1013 7.03 20.18 53.66
C ARG A 1013 7.71 20.96 52.54
N LEU A 1014 7.28 22.21 52.33
CA LEU A 1014 7.87 23.16 51.40
C LEU A 1014 7.96 24.56 52.02
N ALA A 1015 8.90 25.38 51.57
CA ALA A 1015 8.93 26.82 51.76
C ALA A 1015 8.02 27.52 50.75
N ARG A 1016 7.47 28.69 51.09
CA ARG A 1016 6.65 29.46 50.15
C ARG A 1016 7.47 29.89 48.92
N GLY A 1017 6.99 29.52 47.73
CA GLY A 1017 7.64 29.75 46.45
C GLY A 1017 8.60 28.64 46.02
N GLU A 1018 8.77 27.59 46.83
CA GLU A 1018 9.51 26.39 46.46
C GLU A 1018 8.68 25.52 45.50
N ARG A 1019 9.37 24.82 44.60
CA ARG A 1019 8.84 23.78 43.71
C ARG A 1019 9.49 22.46 44.07
N ALA A 1020 8.77 21.36 43.90
CA ALA A 1020 9.30 20.02 44.09
C ALA A 1020 8.44 19.01 43.33
N ASP A 1021 9.07 17.91 42.98
CA ASP A 1021 8.47 16.87 42.14
C ASP A 1021 7.56 15.97 42.99
N VAL A 1022 6.48 15.52 42.38
CA VAL A 1022 5.56 14.51 42.90
C VAL A 1022 5.42 13.44 41.83
N SER A 1023 5.57 12.17 42.22
CA SER A 1023 5.35 11.03 41.34
C SER A 1023 4.38 10.05 41.98
N ALA A 1024 3.60 9.36 41.14
CA ALA A 1024 2.79 8.23 41.56
C ALA A 1024 3.17 6.99 40.75
N GLU A 1025 3.11 5.83 41.41
CA GLU A 1025 3.47 4.54 40.85
C GLU A 1025 2.46 3.51 41.36
N LEU A 1026 1.99 2.63 40.48
CA LEU A 1026 1.16 1.48 40.83
C LEU A 1026 1.95 0.17 40.75
N ASP A 1027 1.66 -0.73 41.68
CA ASP A 1027 2.12 -2.11 41.65
C ASP A 1027 1.10 -2.95 40.87
N GLN A 1028 1.59 -3.79 39.95
CA GLN A 1028 0.76 -4.71 39.18
C GLN A 1028 1.53 -5.98 38.83
N GLY A 1029 1.14 -7.13 39.40
CA GLY A 1029 1.74 -8.44 39.04
C GLY A 1029 3.25 -8.54 39.26
N GLY A 1030 3.84 -7.68 40.11
CA GLY A 1030 5.29 -7.59 40.32
C GLY A 1030 6.03 -6.61 39.39
N ARG A 1031 5.30 -5.88 38.53
CA ARG A 1031 5.78 -4.69 37.82
C ARG A 1031 5.43 -3.43 38.62
N THR A 1032 6.25 -2.40 38.47
CA THR A 1032 5.94 -1.02 38.86
C THR A 1032 5.62 -0.25 37.59
N VAL A 1033 4.45 0.38 37.54
CA VAL A 1033 3.97 1.16 36.39
C VAL A 1033 3.86 2.62 36.83
N PRO A 1034 4.47 3.58 36.10
CA PRO A 1034 4.33 5.00 36.44
C PRO A 1034 2.89 5.46 36.19
N VAL A 1035 2.41 6.39 37.01
CA VAL A 1035 1.13 7.08 36.79
C VAL A 1035 1.43 8.35 35.99
N SER A 1036 1.67 8.14 34.69
CA SER A 1036 1.91 9.12 33.63
C SER A 1036 1.18 8.64 32.37
N TYR A 1037 1.15 9.42 31.29
CA TYR A 1037 0.69 8.94 29.98
C TYR A 1037 1.32 7.56 29.67
N PRO A 1038 0.55 6.57 29.16
CA PRO A 1038 -0.88 6.63 28.82
C PRO A 1038 -1.85 6.25 29.97
N VAL A 1039 -1.39 6.09 31.22
CA VAL A 1039 -2.26 5.81 32.39
C VAL A 1039 -3.15 7.01 32.72
N SER A 1040 -4.47 6.78 32.78
CA SER A 1040 -5.43 7.78 33.25
C SER A 1040 -5.50 7.87 34.78
N ALA A 1041 -5.46 9.08 35.33
CA ALA A 1041 -5.55 9.35 36.76
C ALA A 1041 -6.38 10.60 37.07
N ASP A 1042 -7.28 10.52 38.06
CA ASP A 1042 -8.00 11.67 38.60
C ASP A 1042 -7.17 12.32 39.72
N TRP A 1043 -6.72 13.55 39.49
CA TRP A 1043 -6.00 14.33 40.49
C TRP A 1043 -6.93 15.31 41.19
N SER A 1044 -6.91 15.31 42.52
CA SER A 1044 -7.75 16.18 43.34
C SER A 1044 -7.04 16.59 44.63
N GLY A 1045 -7.63 17.46 45.44
CA GLY A 1045 -6.99 17.81 46.70
C GLY A 1045 -7.68 18.86 47.58
N SER A 1046 -7.36 18.82 48.87
CA SER A 1046 -7.86 19.77 49.85
C SER A 1046 -6.91 20.97 49.96
N ARG A 1047 -7.38 22.15 49.56
CA ARG A 1047 -6.55 23.39 49.44
C ARG A 1047 -5.37 23.23 48.48
N THR A 1048 -5.59 22.45 47.43
CA THR A 1048 -4.67 22.22 46.31
C THR A 1048 -5.38 22.72 45.06
N HIS A 1049 -4.69 23.52 44.26
CA HIS A 1049 -5.12 23.77 42.89
C HIS A 1049 -4.47 22.70 42.01
N ILE A 1050 -5.28 21.94 41.28
CA ILE A 1050 -4.80 21.17 40.13
C ILE A 1050 -4.77 22.15 38.96
N GLU A 1051 -3.63 22.29 38.30
CA GLU A 1051 -3.45 23.24 37.20
C GLU A 1051 -4.23 22.74 35.97
N GLU A 1052 -5.16 23.56 35.51
CA GLU A 1052 -6.07 23.27 34.39
C GLU A 1052 -6.08 24.54 33.50
N ARG A 1053 -6.09 24.36 32.17
CA ARG A 1053 -5.98 25.49 31.22
C ARG A 1053 -7.05 26.57 31.47
N GLY A 1054 -6.61 27.77 31.83
CA GLY A 1054 -7.49 28.93 32.09
C GLY A 1054 -8.06 29.04 33.51
N ARG A 1055 -7.83 28.04 34.39
CA ARG A 1055 -8.19 28.09 35.81
C ARG A 1055 -7.04 28.69 36.62
N TRP A 1056 -7.36 29.41 37.69
CA TRP A 1056 -6.36 30.07 38.54
C TRP A 1056 -6.50 29.62 40.01
N PRO A 1057 -5.40 29.55 40.77
CA PRO A 1057 -5.46 29.12 42.17
C PRO A 1057 -6.29 30.09 43.01
N SER A 1058 -7.24 29.55 43.78
CA SER A 1058 -8.14 30.34 44.61
C SER A 1058 -7.39 30.99 45.78
N VAL A 1059 -8.07 31.88 46.53
CA VAL A 1059 -7.47 32.47 47.74
C VAL A 1059 -7.26 31.47 48.90
N ARG A 1060 -7.70 30.22 48.77
CA ARG A 1060 -7.60 29.18 49.81
C ARG A 1060 -6.43 28.20 49.61
N ASP A 1061 -5.91 28.10 48.39
CA ASP A 1061 -5.05 27.00 47.96
C ASP A 1061 -3.59 27.21 48.35
N VAL A 1062 -3.07 26.26 49.11
CA VAL A 1062 -1.75 26.28 49.76
C VAL A 1062 -0.66 25.87 48.76
N VAL A 1063 -0.99 24.96 47.86
CA VAL A 1063 -0.14 24.48 46.76
C VAL A 1063 -0.90 24.52 45.44
N SER A 1064 -0.13 24.51 44.36
CA SER A 1064 -0.54 24.28 42.97
C SER A 1064 0.16 23.00 42.51
N PHE A 1065 -0.54 22.08 41.86
CA PHE A 1065 0.02 20.85 41.31
C PHE A 1065 -0.30 20.78 39.82
N ASP A 1066 0.75 20.60 39.03
CA ASP A 1066 0.70 20.38 37.60
C ASP A 1066 0.83 18.85 37.35
N PRO A 1067 -0.23 18.17 36.90
CA PRO A 1067 -0.21 16.73 36.61
C PRO A 1067 0.70 16.35 35.44
N GLU A 1068 0.82 17.23 34.44
CA GLU A 1068 1.58 17.00 33.20
C GLU A 1068 3.08 16.95 33.51
N THR A 1069 3.59 17.89 34.31
CA THR A 1069 5.02 17.93 34.69
C THR A 1069 5.33 17.28 36.05
N GLY A 1070 4.32 16.79 36.77
CA GLY A 1070 4.46 16.33 38.16
C GLY A 1070 4.90 17.42 39.15
N THR A 1071 4.83 18.71 38.79
CA THR A 1071 5.40 19.80 39.59
C THR A 1071 4.45 20.33 40.66
N LEU A 1072 4.86 20.26 41.93
CA LEU A 1072 4.14 20.87 43.05
C LEU A 1072 4.76 22.23 43.45
N THR A 1073 4.02 23.32 43.24
CA THR A 1073 4.41 24.70 43.60
C THR A 1073 3.75 25.18 44.91
N ALA A 1074 4.56 25.62 45.88
CA ALA A 1074 4.07 26.13 47.18
C ALA A 1074 3.62 27.61 47.14
N LEU A 1075 2.31 27.86 47.15
CA LEU A 1075 1.72 29.20 46.98
C LEU A 1075 1.70 30.05 48.26
N ARG A 1076 1.23 29.48 49.38
CA ARG A 1076 1.06 30.20 50.66
C ARG A 1076 1.08 29.27 51.87
N ARG A 1077 1.35 29.84 53.05
CA ARG A 1077 1.35 29.12 54.33
C ARG A 1077 0.07 28.34 54.61
N GLY A 1078 0.23 27.08 55.04
CA GLY A 1078 -0.85 26.20 55.44
C GLY A 1078 -0.50 24.73 55.26
N THR A 1079 -1.52 23.89 55.34
CA THR A 1079 -1.45 22.46 54.96
C THR A 1079 -2.43 22.24 53.82
N ALA A 1080 -2.00 21.44 52.85
CA ALA A 1080 -2.74 20.94 51.71
C ALA A 1080 -2.71 19.41 51.69
N GLU A 1081 -3.64 18.83 50.94
CA GLU A 1081 -3.65 17.41 50.56
C GLU A 1081 -3.75 17.33 49.05
N LEU A 1082 -2.92 16.49 48.44
CA LEU A 1082 -2.98 16.11 47.03
C LEU A 1082 -3.34 14.62 47.00
N THR A 1083 -4.33 14.26 46.21
CA THR A 1083 -4.87 12.92 46.07
C THR A 1083 -4.82 12.52 44.61
N VAL A 1084 -4.31 11.33 44.33
CA VAL A 1084 -4.37 10.70 43.01
C VAL A 1084 -5.32 9.51 43.09
N THR A 1085 -6.17 9.32 42.09
CA THR A 1085 -7.06 8.17 41.97
C THR A 1085 -6.85 7.48 40.62
N VAL A 1086 -6.48 6.21 40.63
CA VAL A 1086 -6.28 5.39 39.43
C VAL A 1086 -7.23 4.21 39.51
N ASN A 1087 -8.09 4.04 38.50
CA ASN A 1087 -9.10 2.97 38.42
C ASN A 1087 -9.85 2.71 39.77
N GLY A 1088 -10.28 3.79 40.42
CA GLY A 1088 -11.03 3.75 41.69
C GLY A 1088 -10.20 3.54 42.97
N VAL A 1089 -8.89 3.35 42.88
CA VAL A 1089 -7.97 3.28 44.03
C VAL A 1089 -7.32 4.65 44.24
N SER A 1090 -7.38 5.19 45.46
CA SER A 1090 -6.82 6.53 45.77
C SER A 1090 -5.70 6.50 46.79
N GLU A 1091 -4.68 7.33 46.58
CA GLU A 1091 -3.62 7.63 47.58
C GLU A 1091 -3.49 9.13 47.84
N THR A 1092 -2.97 9.53 49.01
CA THR A 1092 -2.99 10.96 49.42
C THR A 1092 -1.72 11.45 50.13
N LEU A 1093 -1.08 12.45 49.52
CA LEU A 1093 0.08 13.16 50.03
C LEU A 1093 -0.37 14.42 50.79
N ARG A 1094 0.07 14.56 52.05
CA ARG A 1094 -0.18 15.77 52.86
C ARG A 1094 1.05 16.67 52.93
N VAL A 1095 0.93 17.89 52.43
CA VAL A 1095 2.03 18.86 52.27
C VAL A 1095 1.82 20.07 53.18
N THR A 1096 2.87 20.51 53.89
CA THR A 1096 2.82 21.70 54.76
C THR A 1096 3.77 22.81 54.29
N VAL A 1097 3.21 23.97 53.95
CA VAL A 1097 3.96 25.16 53.50
C VAL A 1097 4.28 26.10 54.66
N GLY A 1098 5.57 26.41 54.85
CA GLY A 1098 6.16 27.12 56.00
C GLY A 1098 6.25 28.65 55.93
#